data_AF-A0A0G1A7M0-F1
#
_entry.id   AF-A0A0G1A7M0-F1
#
_cell.length_a   1.000
_cell.length_b   1.000
_cell.length_c   1.000
_cell.angle_alpha   90.00
_cell.angle_beta   90.00
_cell.angle_gamma   90.00
#
_symmetry.space_group_name_H-M   'P 1'
#
loop_
_entity.id
_entity.type
_entity.pdbx_description
1 polymer ?
#
loop_
_entity_poly.entity_id
_entity_poly.type
_entity_poly.pdbx_seq_one_letter_code
_entity_poly.pdbx_strand_id
1 'polypeptide(L)'
;MKDKRRNIFLNVFFLLCLFLGSLFLMTQFVKAGTSTSTGTTTVNGNYPQPTGCTGSGCGTSGDSTVPGVISNLSVSSTTSNSITLKWTAPGDDGTSGTASAYDLRYSSSNITEGDWASATQVVGEPAPAVTGTVQEMTVIGLASQTTYYFALKTTDEVSNLSGLSNVVFGSTLPPVAPDTTAPAISDIRVTILSVDSVRIAWNTNENATSSVVYGLTTNYEIGSVTGQIFTTSHSLDLSGLSAATTYHFKVKSTDANFNEAVSEDGTFNIGDITPPIISNIQTSNITGVSARITWLTNENATSSVVYGLTTNYEIGFVSDESFKTTHLLNLSSLQPETTYHFKVKSADANFNEAESADQSFVTRDAAPPIIFNIQSAPQIISATISWETNEDADSQVAYGLTSALGSLSSNTNLVKTHSLTVGSLQSNTQYYFSVKSTDTDGNQASGPLLSFTTSRDLLAPSNVNSLTAAAENQKVTLSWQNPGDTDFTGVMIRRGSTRFPSTPAEGDLIFQGRVASFADSGLTNGTLYYYTVFAYDSSENFSSGAIASAIPTSGTPIQPPTGTGISGGEELPIYLSDFQFSVAQGKITVPTNQEISFLPNTSLKINIPAQKLFSSAQQLILSVDNSSYLLKFDLIKNYWETEITLPGTVGKFPATLIINLADLRTKILNWTADIVPFGRILEKKNGKEIPVEGVKVSLLTSPTLWPAEAYGQQNPQTTNANGEFGYLVPVGNYILHIEKEGYQTQETGYFLSRGVVVNNQLQVLAIPPKLEDVIDPNVSVVQNIVNVAENLGEKTSFAAKVVSQKALASAKDAVKNANEFVNNPIVKETTKDVVAPVVAGAAAVSATTAVGASQFILYLRFLFTQPILVLFRRKRKGWGVIYNSLTKMPLDLVTVRLLDAESKRVMQTKVTDKEGRFAFLPAPGKYLIDLKQGGFKFPTDFFLNFKEDHAFLDLYHGEIIEVKEKGAVITPNIPLDPLGEELPIKKIIWQLILRRFQHTFALVSLILAVVFVLITPGLLTEILLGVQVIFYGLFLRLAYPRRPKSWGIVYNEQNKNPLERAVVRIFDMQYNKLLETQITDNKGRYSFLVGRNKYYVLFEKLGFDKKQSETVDLQNYKEPSAIVAVDAGLRPQEGEAGNKKIKKM
;
A
#
# COMPACT_ATOMS: atom_id res chain seq x y z
N MET A 1 -8.13 -9.71 -11.71
CA MET A 1 -9.56 -9.28 -11.54
C MET A 1 -9.76 -7.77 -11.38
N LYS A 2 -8.73 -6.98 -10.98
CA LYS A 2 -8.80 -5.50 -10.94
C LYS A 2 -8.85 -4.85 -12.34
N ASP A 3 -8.13 -5.38 -13.34
CA ASP A 3 -8.12 -4.78 -14.70
C ASP A 3 -9.42 -4.96 -15.49
N LYS A 4 -10.12 -6.07 -15.28
CA LYS A 4 -11.41 -6.34 -15.92
C LYS A 4 -12.51 -5.37 -15.46
N ARG A 5 -12.40 -4.81 -14.25
CA ARG A 5 -13.35 -3.81 -13.71
C ARG A 5 -13.03 -2.38 -14.13
N ARG A 6 -11.75 -2.07 -14.38
CA ARG A 6 -11.30 -0.74 -14.87
C ARG A 6 -11.70 -0.50 -16.33
N ASN A 7 -11.62 -1.52 -17.18
CA ASN A 7 -12.04 -1.43 -18.59
C ASN A 7 -13.55 -1.27 -18.80
N ILE A 8 -14.36 -1.83 -17.90
CA ILE A 8 -15.83 -1.63 -17.93
C ILE A 8 -16.16 -0.17 -17.56
N PHE A 9 -15.43 0.40 -16.60
CA PHE A 9 -15.63 1.80 -16.18
C PHE A 9 -15.20 2.81 -17.24
N LEU A 10 -14.10 2.56 -17.96
CA LEU A 10 -13.65 3.41 -19.07
C LEU A 10 -14.67 3.41 -20.21
N ASN A 11 -15.25 2.25 -20.56
CA ASN A 11 -16.27 2.15 -21.60
C ASN A 11 -17.60 2.82 -21.22
N VAL A 12 -17.98 2.80 -19.93
CA VAL A 12 -19.17 3.52 -19.44
C VAL A 12 -18.94 5.04 -19.41
N PHE A 13 -17.73 5.49 -19.06
CA PHE A 13 -17.36 6.91 -19.10
C PHE A 13 -17.28 7.45 -20.54
N PHE A 14 -16.78 6.64 -21.48
CA PHE A 14 -16.75 6.97 -22.90
C PHE A 14 -18.17 7.07 -23.51
N LEU A 15 -19.10 6.20 -23.09
CA LEU A 15 -20.52 6.34 -23.43
C LEU A 15 -21.14 7.61 -22.83
N LEU A 16 -20.72 8.03 -21.63
CA LEU A 16 -21.22 9.24 -20.95
C LEU A 16 -20.81 10.53 -21.69
N CYS A 17 -19.57 10.59 -22.18
CA CYS A 17 -19.07 11.70 -23.00
C CYS A 17 -19.79 11.81 -24.35
N LEU A 18 -20.15 10.67 -24.96
CA LEU A 18 -20.98 10.63 -26.17
C LEU A 18 -22.43 11.09 -25.93
N PHE A 19 -22.96 10.94 -24.71
CA PHE A 19 -24.31 11.38 -24.32
C PHE A 19 -24.41 12.89 -24.03
N LEU A 20 -23.38 13.49 -23.42
CA LEU A 20 -23.37 14.93 -23.12
C LEU A 20 -23.03 15.79 -24.36
N GLY A 21 -22.30 15.23 -25.33
CA GLY A 21 -21.95 15.93 -26.57
C GLY A 21 -23.14 16.26 -27.49
N SER A 22 -24.27 15.55 -27.39
CA SER A 22 -25.43 15.78 -28.26
C SER A 22 -26.47 16.76 -27.69
N LEU A 23 -26.34 17.20 -26.43
CA LEU A 23 -27.27 18.17 -25.83
C LEU A 23 -26.89 19.63 -26.15
N PHE A 24 -25.67 19.85 -26.67
CA PHE A 24 -25.12 21.18 -26.93
C PHE A 24 -25.49 21.77 -28.31
N LEU A 25 -26.24 21.04 -29.14
CA LEU A 25 -26.52 21.40 -30.54
C LEU A 25 -27.98 21.79 -30.83
N MET A 26 -28.83 21.95 -29.82
CA MET A 26 -30.26 22.25 -30.03
C MET A 26 -30.79 23.49 -29.29
N THR A 27 -29.94 24.48 -29.01
CA THR A 27 -30.36 25.79 -28.48
C THR A 27 -29.59 26.92 -29.14
N GLN A 28 -29.84 27.13 -30.43
CA GLN A 28 -29.46 28.34 -31.17
C GLN A 28 -30.58 28.63 -32.17
N PHE A 29 -31.71 29.19 -31.71
CA PHE A 29 -32.55 30.08 -32.51
C PHE A 29 -33.42 30.94 -31.57
N VAL A 30 -33.44 32.25 -31.86
CA VAL A 30 -34.23 33.36 -31.28
C VAL A 30 -33.46 34.31 -30.35
N LYS A 31 -32.71 35.23 -30.98
CA LYS A 31 -32.57 36.67 -30.63
C LYS A 31 -33.72 37.41 -31.38
N ALA A 32 -34.32 38.54 -31.01
CA ALA A 32 -34.12 39.55 -29.98
C ALA A 32 -35.35 40.50 -29.93
N GLY A 33 -35.45 41.32 -28.88
CA GLY A 33 -36.34 42.50 -28.74
C GLY A 33 -37.11 42.42 -27.41
N THR A 34 -37.11 43.38 -26.48
CA THR A 34 -36.69 44.79 -26.41
C THR A 34 -36.55 45.17 -24.92
N SER A 35 -35.84 46.27 -24.64
CA SER A 35 -35.71 47.00 -23.35
C SER A 35 -37.08 47.41 -22.76
N THR A 36 -37.31 47.70 -21.47
CA THR A 36 -36.71 48.72 -20.57
C THR A 36 -37.18 48.56 -19.09
N SER A 37 -36.34 49.09 -18.17
CA SER A 37 -36.54 49.63 -16.79
C SER A 37 -37.80 49.33 -15.96
N THR A 38 -37.60 49.06 -14.65
CA THR A 38 -38.62 49.25 -13.60
C THR A 38 -38.05 50.00 -12.38
N GLY A 39 -38.77 51.03 -11.96
CA GLY A 39 -38.66 51.73 -10.69
C GLY A 39 -39.79 51.33 -9.72
N THR A 40 -39.60 51.69 -8.46
CA THR A 40 -40.37 51.38 -7.24
C THR A 40 -41.65 52.20 -7.04
N THR A 41 -42.66 51.62 -6.35
CA THR A 41 -43.68 52.38 -5.58
C THR A 41 -44.35 51.57 -4.45
N THR A 42 -44.63 52.24 -3.33
CA THR A 42 -45.32 51.83 -2.08
C THR A 42 -46.82 52.17 -2.07
N VAL A 43 -47.66 51.50 -1.25
CA VAL A 43 -49.05 51.91 -0.92
C VAL A 43 -49.46 51.56 0.54
N ASN A 44 -50.19 52.49 1.20
CA ASN A 44 -50.85 52.44 2.53
C ASN A 44 -52.35 52.03 2.46
N GLY A 45 -52.96 51.62 3.58
CA GLY A 45 -54.42 51.43 3.72
C GLY A 45 -54.97 51.69 5.15
N ASN A 46 -56.14 52.34 5.22
CA ASN A 46 -56.96 52.79 6.38
C ASN A 46 -58.32 52.04 6.40
N TYR A 47 -59.03 51.91 7.55
CA TYR A 47 -60.51 51.71 7.68
C TYR A 47 -61.02 51.89 9.17
N PRO A 48 -62.34 52.08 9.47
CA PRO A 48 -62.89 53.08 10.43
C PRO A 48 -63.87 52.53 11.51
N GLN A 49 -64.50 53.42 12.31
CA GLN A 49 -65.48 53.18 13.42
C GLN A 49 -66.92 53.67 13.08
N PRO A 50 -67.97 53.23 13.83
CA PRO A 50 -69.24 53.99 13.99
C PRO A 50 -69.81 54.10 15.44
N THR A 51 -70.73 55.07 15.63
CA THR A 51 -71.39 55.57 16.87
C THR A 51 -72.94 55.40 16.88
N GLY A 52 -73.62 55.54 18.04
CA GLY A 52 -74.96 56.18 18.13
C GLY A 52 -76.02 55.75 19.19
N CYS A 53 -76.84 56.76 19.63
CA CYS A 53 -78.21 56.78 20.26
C CYS A 53 -78.36 57.06 21.79
N THR A 54 -79.38 57.73 22.41
CA THR A 54 -80.21 58.98 22.24
C THR A 54 -81.39 59.00 23.29
N GLY A 55 -81.62 60.10 24.06
CA GLY A 55 -82.93 60.76 24.37
C GLY A 55 -83.96 60.35 25.49
N SER A 56 -84.09 61.18 26.56
CA SER A 56 -85.22 61.81 27.34
C SER A 56 -86.55 61.13 27.84
N GLY A 57 -86.84 61.22 29.17
CA GLY A 57 -88.13 61.73 29.78
C GLY A 57 -88.99 60.88 30.79
N CYS A 58 -89.07 61.26 32.09
CA CYS A 58 -90.30 61.27 32.97
C CYS A 58 -90.08 61.58 34.49
N GLY A 59 -90.78 62.60 35.02
CA GLY A 59 -91.65 62.62 36.24
C GLY A 59 -91.14 62.32 37.67
N THR A 60 -91.17 63.34 38.54
CA THR A 60 -90.79 63.41 39.98
C THR A 60 -91.88 62.96 40.99
N SER A 61 -91.50 62.09 41.94
CA SER A 61 -92.05 61.97 43.30
C SER A 61 -90.94 62.43 44.25
N GLY A 62 -91.09 63.58 44.90
CA GLY A 62 -90.03 64.18 45.71
C GLY A 62 -89.80 63.41 47.00
N ASP A 63 -88.69 62.68 47.07
CA ASP A 63 -88.12 62.13 48.28
C ASP A 63 -87.54 63.25 49.17
N SER A 64 -87.72 63.14 50.49
CA SER A 64 -87.32 64.13 51.50
C SER A 64 -86.55 63.55 52.68
N THR A 65 -86.29 62.23 52.67
CA THR A 65 -85.52 61.57 53.73
C THR A 65 -84.04 61.61 53.37
N VAL A 66 -83.21 62.16 54.26
CA VAL A 66 -81.78 62.27 53.99
C VAL A 66 -81.05 60.94 54.27
N PRO A 67 -79.93 60.67 53.57
CA PRO A 67 -79.04 59.56 53.88
C PRO A 67 -78.52 59.52 55.32
N GLY A 68 -78.20 58.32 55.80
CA GLY A 68 -77.62 58.12 57.13
C GLY A 68 -76.26 58.80 57.30
N VAL A 69 -76.03 59.39 58.49
CA VAL A 69 -74.74 60.01 58.82
C VAL A 69 -73.69 58.94 59.11
N ILE A 70 -72.54 59.04 58.44
CA ILE A 70 -71.38 58.17 58.70
C ILE A 70 -70.70 58.59 60.01
N SER A 71 -70.61 57.68 60.97
CA SER A 71 -70.05 57.97 62.31
C SER A 71 -68.71 57.27 62.60
N ASN A 72 -68.22 56.45 61.67
CA ASN A 72 -67.03 55.62 61.84
C ASN A 72 -65.93 55.88 60.80
N LEU A 73 -65.88 57.08 60.22
CA LEU A 73 -64.77 57.49 59.38
C LEU A 73 -63.48 57.39 60.21
N SER A 74 -62.42 56.82 59.63
CA SER A 74 -61.14 56.57 60.30
C SER A 74 -59.98 56.62 59.32
N VAL A 75 -58.78 56.97 59.81
CA VAL A 75 -57.53 56.89 59.02
C VAL A 75 -56.95 55.48 59.17
N SER A 76 -56.68 54.81 58.06
CA SER A 76 -56.16 53.44 57.99
C SER A 76 -54.63 53.40 57.86
N SER A 77 -54.06 54.23 56.97
CA SER A 77 -52.60 54.33 56.76
C SER A 77 -52.22 55.70 56.20
N THR A 78 -50.96 56.09 56.40
CA THR A 78 -50.41 57.38 55.94
C THR A 78 -49.05 57.17 55.29
N THR A 79 -48.83 57.78 54.13
CA THR A 79 -47.51 57.87 53.47
C THR A 79 -46.99 59.32 53.53
N SER A 80 -45.88 59.61 52.85
CA SER A 80 -45.39 60.99 52.73
C SER A 80 -46.24 61.89 51.83
N ASN A 81 -47.18 61.36 51.03
CA ASN A 81 -48.01 62.17 50.12
C ASN A 81 -49.47 61.67 49.97
N SER A 82 -49.89 60.71 50.79
CA SER A 82 -51.24 60.17 50.76
C SER A 82 -51.73 59.71 52.13
N ILE A 83 -53.06 59.72 52.32
CA ILE A 83 -53.73 59.22 53.52
C ILE A 83 -54.90 58.33 53.08
N THR A 84 -54.95 57.09 53.57
CA THR A 84 -56.04 56.16 53.30
C THR A 84 -57.08 56.24 54.42
N LEU A 85 -58.34 56.47 54.05
CA LEU A 85 -59.51 56.58 54.91
C LEU A 85 -60.41 55.35 54.77
N LYS A 86 -61.13 55.03 55.83
CA LYS A 86 -62.02 53.87 55.92
C LYS A 86 -63.30 54.20 56.70
N TRP A 87 -64.46 53.82 56.17
CA TRP A 87 -65.78 54.04 56.77
C TRP A 87 -66.76 52.91 56.40
N THR A 88 -67.97 52.94 56.97
CA THR A 88 -69.07 52.05 56.58
C THR A 88 -70.13 52.80 55.79
N ALA A 89 -70.56 52.24 54.65
CA ALA A 89 -71.56 52.83 53.78
C ALA A 89 -72.93 52.98 54.49
N PRO A 90 -73.56 54.17 54.46
CA PRO A 90 -74.88 54.38 55.05
C PRO A 90 -76.00 53.97 54.08
N GLY A 91 -77.25 54.01 54.56
CA GLY A 91 -78.42 53.89 53.70
C GLY A 91 -78.75 55.19 52.97
N ASP A 92 -79.53 55.05 51.91
CA ASP A 92 -80.13 56.12 51.09
C ASP A 92 -81.15 56.93 51.91
N ASP A 93 -81.99 56.22 52.68
CA ASP A 93 -82.96 56.77 53.63
C ASP A 93 -82.59 56.32 55.04
N GLY A 94 -81.74 57.09 55.72
CA GLY A 94 -81.18 56.70 57.01
C GLY A 94 -80.31 55.43 56.92
N THR A 95 -80.82 54.27 57.32
CA THR A 95 -80.06 53.00 57.29
C THR A 95 -80.51 52.05 56.18
N SER A 96 -81.53 52.40 55.40
CA SER A 96 -82.11 51.56 54.34
C SER A 96 -81.72 52.09 52.95
N GLY A 97 -81.60 51.21 51.96
CA GLY A 97 -81.18 51.58 50.60
C GLY A 97 -79.67 51.73 50.44
N THR A 98 -79.24 52.20 49.27
CA THR A 98 -77.84 52.46 48.94
C THR A 98 -77.73 53.93 48.53
N ALA A 99 -76.96 54.73 49.26
CA ALA A 99 -76.75 56.14 48.92
C ALA A 99 -76.23 56.32 47.48
N SER A 100 -76.54 57.45 46.86
CA SER A 100 -76.17 57.76 45.48
C SER A 100 -74.70 58.20 45.34
N ALA A 101 -74.18 59.04 46.25
CA ALA A 101 -72.79 59.47 46.21
C ALA A 101 -72.18 59.86 47.57
N TYR A 102 -70.86 59.98 47.57
CA TYR A 102 -70.03 60.51 48.65
C TYR A 102 -69.46 61.88 48.23
N ASP A 103 -69.53 62.87 49.12
CA ASP A 103 -68.77 64.13 49.04
C ASP A 103 -67.73 64.09 50.16
N LEU A 104 -66.54 63.56 49.86
CA LEU A 104 -65.44 63.49 50.81
C LEU A 104 -64.60 64.76 50.70
N ARG A 105 -64.36 65.45 51.81
CA ARG A 105 -63.55 66.67 51.83
C ARG A 105 -62.40 66.59 52.80
N TYR A 106 -61.36 67.37 52.50
CA TYR A 106 -60.20 67.54 53.35
C TYR A 106 -59.79 69.00 53.51
N SER A 107 -59.15 69.33 54.63
CA SER A 107 -58.62 70.65 54.95
C SER A 107 -57.40 70.53 55.85
N SER A 108 -56.54 71.56 55.88
CA SER A 108 -55.43 71.66 56.86
C SER A 108 -55.90 72.14 58.24
N SER A 109 -57.17 72.54 58.37
CA SER A 109 -57.84 72.87 59.63
C SER A 109 -59.03 71.94 59.89
N ASN A 110 -59.49 71.86 61.13
CA ASN A 110 -60.66 71.06 61.48
C ASN A 110 -61.90 71.50 60.66
N ILE A 111 -62.69 70.53 60.20
CA ILE A 111 -63.89 70.77 59.38
C ILE A 111 -65.12 70.80 60.30
N THR A 112 -66.02 71.75 60.08
CA THR A 112 -67.30 71.90 60.79
C THR A 112 -68.44 72.09 59.79
N GLU A 113 -69.69 71.96 60.23
CA GLU A 113 -70.87 72.13 59.37
C GLU A 113 -70.90 73.50 58.67
N GLY A 114 -70.39 74.55 59.34
CA GLY A 114 -70.38 75.92 58.82
C GLY A 114 -69.27 76.22 57.82
N ASP A 115 -68.20 75.41 57.78
CA ASP A 115 -67.04 75.61 56.89
C ASP A 115 -66.90 74.51 55.81
N TRP A 116 -67.83 73.56 55.75
CA TRP A 116 -67.87 72.46 54.78
C TRP A 116 -67.60 72.91 53.34
N ALA A 117 -68.22 74.02 52.93
CA ALA A 117 -68.08 74.56 51.58
C ALA A 117 -66.67 75.08 51.26
N SER A 118 -65.87 75.41 52.29
CA SER A 118 -64.50 75.89 52.16
C SER A 118 -63.45 74.77 52.20
N ALA A 119 -63.81 73.56 52.64
CA ALA A 119 -62.95 72.38 52.56
C ALA A 119 -62.82 71.89 51.11
N THR A 120 -61.66 71.31 50.77
CA THR A 120 -61.38 70.84 49.41
C THR A 120 -62.00 69.47 49.20
N GLN A 121 -62.85 69.33 48.19
CA GLN A 121 -63.42 68.02 47.82
C GLN A 121 -62.36 67.11 47.20
N VAL A 122 -62.29 65.88 47.68
CA VAL A 122 -61.50 64.80 47.09
C VAL A 122 -62.19 64.34 45.81
N VAL A 123 -61.44 64.02 44.77
CA VAL A 123 -62.03 63.51 43.51
C VAL A 123 -61.83 62.00 43.42
N GLY A 124 -62.85 61.30 42.93
CA GLY A 124 -62.78 59.87 42.64
C GLY A 124 -63.28 59.00 43.78
N GLU A 125 -64.22 59.51 44.58
CA GLU A 125 -64.87 58.76 45.63
C GLU A 125 -65.50 57.49 45.05
N PRO A 126 -65.39 56.33 45.74
CA PRO A 126 -66.04 55.12 45.28
C PRO A 126 -67.56 55.31 45.29
N ALA A 127 -68.27 54.67 44.36
CA ALA A 127 -69.72 54.61 44.43
C ALA A 127 -70.13 53.97 45.78
N PRO A 128 -71.11 54.54 46.52
CA PRO A 128 -71.55 53.95 47.78
C PRO A 128 -72.01 52.51 47.58
N ALA A 129 -71.50 51.61 48.41
CA ALA A 129 -71.91 50.22 48.43
C ALA A 129 -73.19 50.05 49.26
N VAL A 130 -73.79 48.85 49.21
CA VAL A 130 -74.95 48.53 50.04
C VAL A 130 -74.68 48.83 51.52
N THR A 131 -75.67 49.38 52.21
CA THR A 131 -75.62 49.77 53.62
C THR A 131 -74.94 48.70 54.50
N GLY A 132 -74.02 49.12 55.37
CA GLY A 132 -73.24 48.23 56.24
C GLY A 132 -71.92 47.71 55.65
N THR A 133 -71.64 47.94 54.36
CA THR A 133 -70.37 47.56 53.73
C THR A 133 -69.25 48.52 54.13
N VAL A 134 -68.09 47.98 54.52
CA VAL A 134 -66.89 48.80 54.79
C VAL A 134 -66.25 49.21 53.47
N GLN A 135 -66.05 50.51 53.27
CA GLN A 135 -65.38 51.08 52.11
C GLN A 135 -64.15 51.89 52.54
N GLU A 136 -63.19 51.97 51.63
CA GLU A 136 -61.94 52.71 51.84
C GLU A 136 -61.60 53.54 50.60
N MET A 137 -60.86 54.62 50.84
CA MET A 137 -60.37 55.51 49.80
C MET A 137 -59.01 56.07 50.18
N THR A 138 -58.10 56.16 49.21
CA THR A 138 -56.80 56.82 49.42
C THR A 138 -56.81 58.21 48.82
N VAL A 139 -56.65 59.22 49.67
CA VAL A 139 -56.47 60.62 49.25
C VAL A 139 -55.00 60.83 48.92
N ILE A 140 -54.70 61.07 47.65
CA ILE A 140 -53.35 61.26 47.12
C ILE A 140 -53.07 62.75 46.82
N GLY A 141 -51.80 63.13 46.70
CA GLY A 141 -51.41 64.50 46.35
C GLY A 141 -51.34 65.46 47.55
N LEU A 142 -51.31 64.91 48.77
CA LEU A 142 -51.16 65.68 50.00
C LEU A 142 -49.71 66.11 50.21
N ALA A 143 -49.49 67.28 50.80
CA ALA A 143 -48.14 67.72 51.15
C ALA A 143 -47.56 66.85 52.27
N SER A 144 -46.25 66.54 52.24
CA SER A 144 -45.56 65.77 53.28
C SER A 144 -45.47 66.52 54.61
N GLN A 145 -45.35 65.81 55.73
CA GLN A 145 -45.30 66.38 57.10
C GLN A 145 -46.45 67.34 57.42
N THR A 146 -47.62 67.13 56.83
CA THR A 146 -48.78 68.03 56.97
C THR A 146 -49.95 67.26 57.55
N THR A 147 -50.58 67.82 58.58
CA THR A 147 -51.82 67.29 59.16
C THR A 147 -53.02 67.75 58.33
N TYR A 148 -53.83 66.79 57.89
CA TYR A 148 -55.10 67.04 57.19
C TYR A 148 -56.26 66.46 58.00
N TYR A 149 -57.36 67.21 58.02
CA TYR A 149 -58.65 66.83 58.58
C TYR A 149 -59.56 66.40 57.44
N PHE A 150 -60.29 65.31 57.63
CA PHE A 150 -61.18 64.70 56.64
C PHE A 150 -62.57 64.54 57.24
N ALA A 151 -63.58 64.85 56.42
CA ALA A 151 -64.98 64.62 56.75
C ALA A 151 -65.76 64.32 55.47
N LEU A 152 -66.87 63.62 55.61
CA LEU A 152 -67.63 63.04 54.51
C LEU A 152 -69.12 63.35 54.70
N LYS A 153 -69.82 63.66 53.61
CA LYS A 153 -71.28 63.66 53.53
C LYS A 153 -71.74 62.70 52.44
N THR A 154 -72.96 62.20 52.58
CA THR A 154 -73.57 61.28 51.62
C THR A 154 -74.79 61.92 50.99
N THR A 155 -75.02 61.63 49.71
CA THR A 155 -76.18 62.15 48.96
C THR A 155 -77.05 61.01 48.44
N ASP A 156 -78.36 61.19 48.46
CA ASP A 156 -79.33 60.29 47.81
C ASP A 156 -79.49 60.60 46.31
N GLU A 157 -80.35 59.86 45.61
CA GLU A 157 -80.66 60.00 44.19
C GLU A 157 -81.36 61.30 43.82
N VAL A 158 -81.95 62.01 44.79
CA VAL A 158 -82.57 63.33 44.64
C VAL A 158 -81.68 64.47 45.18
N SER A 159 -80.44 64.16 45.55
CA SER A 159 -79.41 65.08 46.07
C SER A 159 -79.68 65.70 47.45
N ASN A 160 -80.46 65.05 48.33
CA ASN A 160 -80.45 65.44 49.74
C ASN A 160 -79.13 65.01 50.40
N LEU A 161 -78.56 65.87 51.24
CA LEU A 161 -77.28 65.65 51.91
C LEU A 161 -77.49 65.17 53.35
N SER A 162 -76.70 64.17 53.77
CA SER A 162 -76.58 63.80 55.17
C SER A 162 -75.97 64.93 56.02
N GLY A 163 -76.11 64.82 57.33
CA GLY A 163 -75.25 65.56 58.27
C GLY A 163 -73.77 65.19 58.09
N LEU A 164 -72.86 66.04 58.57
CA LEU A 164 -71.41 65.80 58.53
C LEU A 164 -71.01 64.55 59.31
N SER A 165 -70.10 63.74 58.74
CA SER A 165 -69.51 62.61 59.45
C SER A 165 -68.74 63.05 60.71
N ASN A 166 -68.29 62.07 61.51
CA ASN A 166 -67.19 62.36 62.44
C ASN A 166 -65.97 62.86 61.65
N VAL A 167 -65.28 63.86 62.18
CA VAL A 167 -64.09 64.43 61.55
C VAL A 167 -62.87 63.68 62.05
N VAL A 168 -62.03 63.21 61.13
CA VAL A 168 -60.77 62.55 61.46
C VAL A 168 -59.60 63.35 60.96
N PHE A 169 -58.44 63.19 61.58
CA PHE A 169 -57.21 63.80 61.09
C PHE A 169 -56.11 62.77 60.94
N GLY A 170 -55.24 62.98 59.95
CA GLY A 170 -54.04 62.19 59.72
C GLY A 170 -52.89 63.10 59.29
N SER A 171 -51.66 62.74 59.68
CA SER A 171 -50.46 63.48 59.26
C SER A 171 -49.67 62.66 58.27
N THR A 172 -49.29 63.24 57.14
CA THR A 172 -48.36 62.60 56.18
C THR A 172 -46.96 62.51 56.78
N LEU A 173 -46.21 61.47 56.42
CA LEU A 173 -44.86 61.22 56.93
C LEU A 173 -43.83 62.17 56.29
N PRO A 174 -42.62 62.31 56.86
CA PRO A 174 -41.49 62.95 56.19
C PRO A 174 -41.16 62.27 54.84
N PRO A 175 -40.68 63.02 53.83
CA PRO A 175 -40.15 62.40 52.62
C PRO A 175 -38.90 61.58 52.99
N VAL A 176 -38.85 60.32 52.54
CA VAL A 176 -37.67 59.47 52.72
C VAL A 176 -36.54 60.08 51.87
N ALA A 177 -35.39 60.37 52.49
CA ALA A 177 -34.25 60.89 51.76
C ALA A 177 -33.77 59.83 50.74
N PRO A 178 -33.48 60.21 49.48
CA PRO A 178 -32.94 59.26 48.50
C PRO A 178 -31.56 58.78 48.96
N ASP A 179 -31.29 57.49 48.80
CA ASP A 179 -29.95 56.94 48.97
C ASP A 179 -29.01 57.52 47.90
N THR A 180 -27.90 58.12 48.34
CA THR A 180 -26.88 58.75 47.49
C THR A 180 -25.52 58.07 47.61
N THR A 181 -25.41 56.97 48.36
CA THR A 181 -24.15 56.27 48.55
C THR A 181 -24.03 55.10 47.60
N ALA A 182 -22.87 54.98 46.94
CA ALA A 182 -22.59 53.86 46.05
C ALA A 182 -22.12 52.62 46.83
N PRO A 183 -22.36 51.40 46.31
CA PRO A 183 -21.98 50.15 46.97
C PRO A 183 -20.45 50.00 47.05
N ALA A 184 -19.90 49.70 48.23
CA ALA A 184 -18.47 49.45 48.40
C ALA A 184 -18.08 48.03 47.93
N ILE A 185 -17.17 47.93 46.95
CA ILE A 185 -16.67 46.66 46.39
C ILE A 185 -15.45 46.16 47.19
N SER A 186 -15.42 44.85 47.49
CA SER A 186 -14.31 44.19 48.21
C SER A 186 -14.12 42.73 47.77
N ASP A 187 -13.00 42.11 48.18
CA ASP A 187 -12.70 40.68 47.99
C ASP A 187 -12.77 40.19 46.52
N ILE A 188 -12.16 40.96 45.62
CA ILE A 188 -12.07 40.60 44.20
C ILE A 188 -11.10 39.42 44.07
N ARG A 189 -11.62 38.27 43.61
CA ARG A 189 -10.87 37.04 43.37
C ARG A 189 -11.08 36.55 41.95
N VAL A 190 -10.01 36.03 41.37
CA VAL A 190 -9.97 35.46 40.03
C VAL A 190 -9.65 33.98 40.14
N THR A 191 -10.48 33.11 39.56
CA THR A 191 -10.28 31.66 39.54
C THR A 191 -10.33 31.16 38.10
N ILE A 192 -9.23 30.61 37.58
CA ILE A 192 -9.19 30.01 36.24
C ILE A 192 -10.01 28.72 36.27
N LEU A 193 -11.05 28.63 35.44
CA LEU A 193 -11.94 27.47 35.37
C LEU A 193 -11.54 26.51 34.24
N SER A 194 -11.14 27.05 33.09
CA SER A 194 -10.68 26.30 31.92
C SER A 194 -9.71 27.13 31.08
N VAL A 195 -9.28 26.55 29.95
CA VAL A 195 -8.40 27.14 28.93
C VAL A 195 -8.96 28.38 28.22
N ASP A 196 -10.26 28.65 28.38
CA ASP A 196 -10.99 29.73 27.74
C ASP A 196 -11.98 30.41 28.69
N SER A 197 -11.96 30.07 29.99
CA SER A 197 -12.88 30.64 30.96
C SER A 197 -12.28 30.89 32.35
N VAL A 198 -12.71 31.99 32.94
CA VAL A 198 -12.31 32.44 34.28
C VAL A 198 -13.52 32.90 35.06
N ARG A 199 -13.54 32.65 36.37
CA ARG A 199 -14.53 33.17 37.30
C ARG A 199 -13.96 34.37 38.04
N ILE A 200 -14.67 35.49 37.98
CA ILE A 200 -14.39 36.68 38.77
C ILE A 200 -15.50 36.81 39.81
N ALA A 201 -15.10 36.91 41.07
CA ALA A 201 -16.05 37.01 42.18
C ALA A 201 -15.62 38.09 43.18
N TRP A 202 -16.58 38.75 43.79
CA TRP A 202 -16.38 39.89 44.69
C TRP A 202 -17.61 40.10 45.60
N ASN A 203 -17.49 40.94 46.61
CA ASN A 203 -18.56 41.26 47.56
C ASN A 203 -18.90 42.75 47.54
N THR A 204 -20.14 43.09 47.90
CA THR A 204 -20.60 44.47 48.16
C THR A 204 -21.19 44.59 49.58
N ASN A 205 -21.06 45.78 50.19
CA ASN A 205 -21.62 46.06 51.52
C ASN A 205 -23.16 46.18 51.52
N GLU A 206 -23.78 46.26 50.35
CA GLU A 206 -25.23 46.33 50.16
C GLU A 206 -25.66 45.57 48.89
N ASN A 207 -26.97 45.39 48.73
CA ASN A 207 -27.53 44.70 47.57
C ASN A 207 -27.30 45.53 46.29
N ALA A 208 -26.46 45.01 45.40
CA ALA A 208 -26.13 45.66 44.14
C ALA A 208 -26.21 44.68 42.98
N THR A 209 -26.17 45.21 41.76
CA THR A 209 -26.01 44.42 40.52
C THR A 209 -24.58 43.93 40.36
N SER A 210 -24.38 42.90 39.52
CA SER A 210 -23.05 42.38 39.19
C SER A 210 -22.70 42.70 37.73
N SER A 211 -21.56 43.33 37.46
CA SER A 211 -21.04 43.53 36.11
C SER A 211 -19.53 43.38 36.08
N VAL A 212 -18.99 42.72 35.05
CA VAL A 212 -17.56 42.67 34.74
C VAL A 212 -17.36 43.21 33.32
N VAL A 213 -16.45 44.17 33.17
CA VAL A 213 -15.94 44.63 31.86
C VAL A 213 -14.50 44.14 31.69
N TYR A 214 -14.12 43.67 30.51
CA TYR A 214 -12.80 43.12 30.28
C TYR A 214 -12.28 43.32 28.84
N GLY A 215 -10.96 43.29 28.66
CA GLY A 215 -10.28 43.46 27.38
C GLY A 215 -8.80 43.10 27.45
N LEU A 216 -8.07 43.19 26.33
CA LEU A 216 -6.60 43.02 26.27
C LEU A 216 -5.87 44.25 26.80
N THR A 217 -6.56 45.38 26.90
CA THR A 217 -6.03 46.63 27.43
C THR A 217 -6.98 47.23 28.47
N THR A 218 -6.55 48.29 29.14
CA THR A 218 -7.39 49.06 30.07
C THR A 218 -8.56 49.79 29.39
N ASN A 219 -8.76 49.62 28.08
CA ASN A 219 -9.94 50.10 27.36
C ASN A 219 -11.09 49.07 27.35
N TYR A 220 -10.87 47.86 27.87
CA TYR A 220 -11.89 46.80 28.06
C TYR A 220 -12.73 46.52 26.81
N GLU A 221 -12.08 46.45 25.65
CA GLU A 221 -12.67 46.45 24.32
C GLU A 221 -13.40 45.16 23.90
N ILE A 222 -13.32 44.10 24.70
CA ILE A 222 -13.87 42.79 24.35
C ILE A 222 -15.34 42.71 24.74
N GLY A 223 -15.72 43.16 25.92
CA GLY A 223 -17.13 43.24 26.30
C GLY A 223 -17.39 43.24 27.80
N SER A 224 -18.67 43.04 28.13
CA SER A 224 -19.17 43.04 29.51
C SER A 224 -20.09 41.85 29.78
N VAL A 225 -19.95 41.23 30.94
CA VAL A 225 -20.89 40.21 31.46
C VAL A 225 -21.64 40.80 32.64
N THR A 226 -22.97 40.63 32.68
CA THR A 226 -23.83 41.19 33.74
C THR A 226 -24.73 40.14 34.37
N GLY A 227 -24.95 40.24 35.68
CA GLY A 227 -25.93 39.48 36.45
C GLY A 227 -27.15 40.35 36.79
N GLN A 228 -28.35 39.78 36.73
CA GLN A 228 -29.62 40.53 36.88
C GLN A 228 -30.20 40.52 38.31
N ILE A 229 -29.50 39.94 39.29
CA ILE A 229 -30.01 39.78 40.65
C ILE A 229 -29.24 40.71 41.59
N PHE A 230 -29.97 41.48 42.39
CA PHE A 230 -29.39 42.30 43.46
C PHE A 230 -28.94 41.42 44.62
N THR A 231 -27.63 41.33 44.85
CA THR A 231 -27.03 40.52 45.93
C THR A 231 -25.82 41.22 46.53
N THR A 232 -25.30 40.70 47.64
CA THR A 232 -24.05 41.17 48.28
C THR A 232 -22.82 40.32 47.93
N SER A 233 -23.01 39.17 47.28
CA SER A 233 -21.95 38.24 46.89
C SER A 233 -22.08 37.92 45.40
N HIS A 234 -21.14 38.42 44.61
CA HIS A 234 -21.16 38.38 43.16
C HIS A 234 -20.18 37.35 42.62
N SER A 235 -20.56 36.67 41.54
CA SER A 235 -19.68 35.74 40.82
C SER A 235 -20.13 35.66 39.37
N LEU A 236 -19.24 36.00 38.44
CA LEU A 236 -19.49 35.94 37.01
C LEU A 236 -18.37 35.17 36.31
N ASP A 237 -18.77 34.33 35.35
CA ASP A 237 -17.86 33.56 34.51
C ASP A 237 -17.68 34.29 33.17
N LEU A 238 -16.44 34.52 32.80
CA LEU A 238 -16.04 34.98 31.47
C LEU A 238 -15.66 33.75 30.65
N SER A 239 -16.12 33.67 29.40
CA SER A 239 -15.88 32.53 28.49
C SER A 239 -15.47 33.00 27.11
N GLY A 240 -14.78 32.16 26.34
CA GLY A 240 -14.31 32.49 24.99
C GLY A 240 -13.02 33.32 24.99
N LEU A 241 -12.20 33.16 26.02
CA LEU A 241 -10.91 33.83 26.19
C LEU A 241 -9.82 33.04 25.45
N SER A 242 -8.79 33.74 24.99
CA SER A 242 -7.62 33.16 24.32
C SER A 242 -6.54 32.81 25.35
N ALA A 243 -5.91 31.65 25.18
CA ALA A 243 -4.76 31.25 25.97
C ALA A 243 -3.52 32.12 25.69
N ALA A 244 -2.51 32.03 26.55
CA ALA A 244 -1.28 32.84 26.57
C ALA A 244 -1.52 34.36 26.46
N THR A 245 -2.68 34.84 26.91
CA THR A 245 -3.12 36.23 26.73
C THR A 245 -3.46 36.86 28.08
N THR A 246 -2.89 38.04 28.33
CA THR A 246 -3.21 38.84 29.53
C THR A 246 -4.44 39.70 29.26
N TYR A 247 -5.42 39.60 30.15
CA TYR A 247 -6.65 40.37 30.12
C TYR A 247 -6.69 41.33 31.30
N HIS A 248 -7.18 42.54 31.04
CA HIS A 248 -7.54 43.55 32.01
C HIS A 248 -9.04 43.46 32.28
N PHE A 249 -9.46 43.66 33.53
CA PHE A 249 -10.87 43.69 33.90
C PHE A 249 -11.16 44.71 35.01
N LYS A 250 -12.42 45.13 35.06
CA LYS A 250 -13.03 45.86 36.19
C LYS A 250 -14.37 45.27 36.53
N VAL A 251 -14.68 45.26 37.82
CA VAL A 251 -16.03 44.94 38.31
C VAL A 251 -16.79 46.22 38.59
N LYS A 252 -18.08 46.21 38.29
CA LYS A 252 -19.00 47.32 38.47
C LYS A 252 -20.27 46.82 39.15
N SER A 253 -20.72 47.56 40.16
CA SER A 253 -21.91 47.24 40.93
C SER A 253 -22.75 48.50 41.13
N THR A 254 -24.04 48.40 40.83
CA THR A 254 -25.01 49.50 40.96
C THR A 254 -26.13 49.08 41.91
N ASP A 255 -26.46 49.92 42.89
CA ASP A 255 -27.55 49.68 43.84
C ASP A 255 -28.95 49.90 43.21
N ALA A 256 -30.02 49.71 43.99
CA ALA A 256 -31.40 49.87 43.52
C ALA A 256 -31.78 51.35 43.26
N ASN A 257 -30.96 52.29 43.74
CA ASN A 257 -31.13 53.73 43.63
C ASN A 257 -30.24 54.35 42.54
N PHE A 258 -29.58 53.51 41.73
CA PHE A 258 -28.69 53.86 40.64
C PHE A 258 -27.35 54.49 41.04
N ASN A 259 -26.92 54.37 42.30
CA ASN A 259 -25.56 54.71 42.70
C ASN A 259 -24.60 53.60 42.27
N GLU A 260 -23.46 53.98 41.67
CA GLU A 260 -22.57 53.05 40.99
C GLU A 260 -21.16 53.08 41.57
N ALA A 261 -20.59 51.91 41.79
CA ALA A 261 -19.19 51.74 42.14
C ALA A 261 -18.46 50.88 41.10
N VAL A 262 -17.18 51.19 40.89
CA VAL A 262 -16.29 50.51 39.95
C VAL A 262 -14.97 50.21 40.65
N SER A 263 -14.42 49.01 40.47
CA SER A 263 -13.12 48.64 41.03
C SER A 263 -11.95 49.32 40.32
N GLU A 264 -10.77 49.22 40.94
CA GLU A 264 -9.50 49.40 40.24
C GLU A 264 -9.31 48.33 39.15
N ASP A 265 -8.34 48.55 38.26
CA ASP A 265 -7.99 47.61 37.20
C ASP A 265 -7.36 46.34 37.78
N GLY A 266 -7.90 45.18 37.43
CA GLY A 266 -7.31 43.88 37.71
C GLY A 266 -6.81 43.22 36.43
N THR A 267 -5.82 42.34 36.55
CA THR A 267 -5.34 41.53 35.42
C THR A 267 -5.36 40.04 35.72
N PHE A 268 -5.52 39.24 34.67
CA PHE A 268 -5.31 37.80 34.73
C PHE A 268 -4.70 37.31 33.41
N ASN A 269 -3.91 36.24 33.47
CA ASN A 269 -3.33 35.60 32.29
C ASN A 269 -3.78 34.15 32.25
N ILE A 270 -4.30 33.72 31.11
CA ILE A 270 -4.55 32.31 30.84
C ILE A 270 -3.22 31.78 30.30
N GLY A 271 -2.53 30.92 31.05
CA GLY A 271 -1.19 30.43 30.69
C GLY A 271 -1.12 29.73 29.32
N ASP A 272 0.10 29.48 28.84
CA ASP A 272 0.28 28.62 27.67
C ASP A 272 -0.20 27.19 27.99
N ILE A 273 -0.92 26.60 27.07
CA ILE A 273 -1.56 25.28 27.17
C ILE A 273 -1.28 24.42 25.95
N THR A 274 -0.56 24.94 24.96
CA THR A 274 -0.25 24.21 23.74
C THR A 274 1.04 23.43 23.95
N PRO A 275 1.03 22.09 23.86
CA PRO A 275 2.27 21.34 23.91
C PRO A 275 3.18 21.67 22.72
N PRO A 276 4.52 21.53 22.89
CA PRO A 276 5.46 21.76 21.80
C PRO A 276 5.23 20.76 20.68
N ILE A 277 5.16 21.22 19.44
CA ILE A 277 5.02 20.37 18.26
C ILE A 277 6.37 19.74 17.92
N ILE A 278 6.49 18.43 18.13
CA ILE A 278 7.67 17.64 17.78
C ILE A 278 7.68 17.37 16.27
N SER A 279 8.83 17.58 15.62
CA SER A 279 9.02 17.32 14.20
C SER A 279 10.44 16.84 13.88
N ASN A 280 10.63 16.31 12.66
CA ASN A 280 11.93 15.89 12.12
C ASN A 280 12.74 14.95 13.05
N ILE A 281 12.08 13.92 13.58
CA ILE A 281 12.75 12.90 14.39
C ILE A 281 13.65 12.07 13.47
N GLN A 282 14.93 12.00 13.81
CA GLN A 282 15.93 11.28 13.05
C GLN A 282 16.80 10.44 13.99
N THR A 283 17.20 9.26 13.50
CA THR A 283 18.20 8.42 14.14
C THR A 283 19.47 8.46 13.31
N SER A 284 20.61 8.72 13.93
CA SER A 284 21.92 8.82 13.29
C SER A 284 23.00 8.16 14.16
N ASN A 285 24.23 8.02 13.62
CA ASN A 285 25.38 7.43 14.34
C ASN A 285 25.05 6.10 15.05
N ILE A 286 24.28 5.25 14.37
CA ILE A 286 23.92 3.93 14.88
C ILE A 286 25.16 3.04 14.79
N THR A 287 25.61 2.53 15.93
CA THR A 287 26.64 1.51 16.07
C THR A 287 26.00 0.23 16.62
N GLY A 288 26.78 -0.82 16.87
CA GLY A 288 26.24 -2.00 17.57
C GLY A 288 25.87 -1.76 19.03
N VAL A 289 26.34 -0.68 19.65
CA VAL A 289 26.13 -0.42 21.09
C VAL A 289 25.57 0.98 21.40
N SER A 290 25.30 1.80 20.39
CA SER A 290 24.84 3.18 20.57
C SER A 290 24.02 3.69 19.39
N ALA A 291 23.23 4.73 19.62
CA ALA A 291 22.57 5.49 18.57
C ALA A 291 22.37 6.95 19.02
N ARG A 292 22.23 7.88 18.06
CA ARG A 292 21.92 9.28 18.33
C ARG A 292 20.54 9.63 17.81
N ILE A 293 19.71 10.21 18.67
CA ILE A 293 18.36 10.67 18.35
C ILE A 293 18.36 12.19 18.31
N THR A 294 17.83 12.77 17.23
CA THR A 294 17.67 14.22 17.06
C THR A 294 16.26 14.56 16.61
N TRP A 295 15.70 15.66 17.12
CA TRP A 295 14.40 16.18 16.70
C TRP A 295 14.31 17.69 16.91
N LEU A 296 13.25 18.30 16.38
CA LEU A 296 12.95 19.72 16.50
C LEU A 296 11.63 19.94 17.24
N THR A 297 11.52 21.08 17.90
CA THR A 297 10.25 21.62 18.44
C THR A 297 9.99 23.01 17.87
N ASN A 298 8.72 23.37 17.69
CA ASN A 298 8.31 24.71 17.25
C ASN A 298 8.59 25.81 18.30
N GLU A 299 8.88 25.42 19.53
CA GLU A 299 9.20 26.30 20.65
C GLU A 299 10.26 25.69 21.57
N ASN A 300 10.75 26.47 22.54
CA ASN A 300 11.74 26.03 23.50
C ASN A 300 11.15 24.96 24.44
N ALA A 301 11.67 23.74 24.38
CA ALA A 301 11.20 22.62 25.19
C ALA A 301 12.37 21.82 25.77
N THR A 302 12.09 20.95 26.73
CA THR A 302 13.03 19.94 27.25
C THR A 302 13.21 18.78 26.28
N SER A 303 14.27 17.98 26.45
CA SER A 303 14.52 16.78 25.63
C SER A 303 14.43 15.51 26.47
N SER A 304 13.67 14.50 26.02
CA SER A 304 13.68 13.17 26.62
C SER A 304 13.44 12.08 25.56
N VAL A 305 14.14 10.96 25.67
CA VAL A 305 13.93 9.75 24.86
C VAL A 305 13.65 8.59 25.79
N VAL A 306 12.51 7.93 25.62
CA VAL A 306 12.16 6.65 26.25
C VAL A 306 12.37 5.53 25.23
N TYR A 307 12.98 4.41 25.62
CA TYR A 307 13.33 3.34 24.67
C TYR A 307 13.32 1.94 25.30
N GLY A 308 13.16 0.92 24.48
CA GLY A 308 13.11 -0.50 24.87
C GLY A 308 13.17 -1.44 23.66
N LEU A 309 13.17 -2.75 23.89
CA LEU A 309 13.06 -3.77 22.84
C LEU A 309 11.63 -3.91 22.31
N THR A 310 10.66 -3.41 23.08
CA THR A 310 9.24 -3.40 22.71
C THR A 310 8.67 -1.99 22.84
N THR A 311 7.44 -1.80 22.35
CA THR A 311 6.68 -0.55 22.52
C THR A 311 6.27 -0.27 23.97
N ASN A 312 6.67 -1.11 24.93
CA ASN A 312 6.57 -0.84 26.36
C ASN A 312 7.77 -0.05 26.92
N TYR A 313 8.82 0.17 26.12
CA TYR A 313 10.00 0.97 26.47
C TYR A 313 10.65 0.56 27.81
N GLU A 314 10.79 -0.73 28.02
CA GLU A 314 11.14 -1.31 29.33
C GLU A 314 12.58 -1.07 29.79
N ILE A 315 13.45 -0.54 28.92
CA ILE A 315 14.85 -0.31 29.25
C ILE A 315 15.03 0.99 30.04
N GLY A 316 14.33 2.06 29.66
CA GLY A 316 14.32 3.31 30.42
C GLY A 316 14.33 4.56 29.55
N PHE A 317 14.92 5.64 30.06
CA PHE A 317 14.94 6.94 29.40
C PHE A 317 16.26 7.69 29.56
N VAL A 318 16.53 8.61 28.64
CA VAL A 318 17.61 9.62 28.71
C VAL A 318 16.97 10.99 28.55
N SER A 319 17.40 11.99 29.30
CA SER A 319 16.85 13.35 29.22
C SER A 319 17.91 14.45 29.34
N ASP A 320 17.56 15.62 28.82
CA ASP A 320 18.24 16.91 28.99
C ASP A 320 17.16 17.96 29.34
N GLU A 321 17.30 18.60 30.49
CA GLU A 321 16.32 19.57 31.02
C GLU A 321 16.48 20.99 30.45
N SER A 322 17.46 21.20 29.56
CA SER A 322 17.65 22.50 28.94
C SER A 322 16.59 22.79 27.86
N PHE A 323 16.07 24.02 27.88
CA PHE A 323 15.06 24.47 26.93
C PHE A 323 15.68 24.86 25.59
N LYS A 324 15.42 24.05 24.55
CA LYS A 324 15.96 24.21 23.20
C LYS A 324 14.88 23.96 22.15
N THR A 325 15.09 24.43 20.92
CA THR A 325 14.28 24.07 19.75
C THR A 325 14.89 22.95 18.92
N THR A 326 16.17 22.64 19.16
CA THR A 326 16.90 21.54 18.53
C THR A 326 17.43 20.61 19.60
N HIS A 327 17.04 19.35 19.51
CA HIS A 327 17.27 18.34 20.54
C HIS A 327 18.21 17.26 20.01
N LEU A 328 19.11 16.79 20.89
CA LEU A 328 20.05 15.72 20.59
C LEU A 328 20.31 14.92 21.86
N LEU A 329 20.02 13.61 21.82
CA LEU A 329 20.37 12.68 22.88
C LEU A 329 21.09 11.45 22.31
N ASN A 330 22.09 10.95 23.03
CA ASN A 330 22.82 9.74 22.65
C ASN A 330 22.39 8.58 23.55
N LEU A 331 22.01 7.46 22.94
CA LEU A 331 21.75 6.18 23.59
C LEU A 331 23.03 5.36 23.56
N SER A 332 23.34 4.64 24.64
CA SER A 332 24.55 3.82 24.78
C SER A 332 24.24 2.50 25.48
N SER A 333 25.20 1.58 25.50
CA SER A 333 25.06 0.24 26.11
C SER A 333 23.92 -0.60 25.51
N LEU A 334 23.68 -0.42 24.21
CA LEU A 334 22.70 -1.21 23.45
C LEU A 334 23.28 -2.58 23.08
N GLN A 335 22.42 -3.55 22.81
CA GLN A 335 22.80 -4.85 22.26
C GLN A 335 22.94 -4.76 20.73
N PRO A 336 23.95 -5.38 20.11
CA PRO A 336 24.10 -5.44 18.65
C PRO A 336 22.95 -6.18 17.96
N GLU A 337 22.74 -5.90 16.67
CA GLU A 337 21.70 -6.52 15.83
C GLU A 337 20.28 -6.55 16.44
N THR A 338 19.98 -5.59 17.30
CA THR A 338 18.77 -5.60 18.13
C THR A 338 17.88 -4.43 17.75
N THR A 339 16.60 -4.71 17.52
CA THR A 339 15.59 -3.68 17.26
C THR A 339 15.22 -2.98 18.56
N TYR A 340 15.38 -1.67 18.59
CA TYR A 340 14.93 -0.80 19.67
C TYR A 340 13.77 0.06 19.21
N HIS A 341 12.72 0.09 20.00
CA HIS A 341 11.61 1.02 19.91
C HIS A 341 11.87 2.21 20.83
N PHE A 342 11.54 3.41 20.38
CA PHE A 342 11.67 4.62 21.19
C PHE A 342 10.59 5.65 20.87
N LYS A 343 10.38 6.56 21.82
CA LYS A 343 9.64 7.81 21.61
C LYS A 343 10.44 8.97 22.17
N VAL A 344 10.24 10.15 21.59
CA VAL A 344 10.77 11.39 22.14
C VAL A 344 9.65 12.15 22.84
N LYS A 345 9.99 12.75 23.98
CA LYS A 345 9.12 13.59 24.80
C LYS A 345 9.77 14.96 24.97
N SER A 346 8.96 16.00 24.87
CA SER A 346 9.39 17.37 25.07
C SER A 346 8.31 18.14 25.82
N ALA A 347 8.72 18.90 26.82
CA ALA A 347 7.82 19.76 27.61
C ALA A 347 8.28 21.21 27.52
N ASP A 348 7.34 22.15 27.33
CA ASP A 348 7.61 23.57 27.38
C ASP A 348 7.87 24.07 28.82
N ALA A 349 8.10 25.37 29.00
CA ALA A 349 8.34 25.96 30.32
C ALA A 349 7.09 25.99 31.23
N ASN A 350 5.92 25.76 30.64
CA ASN A 350 4.61 25.72 31.28
C ASN A 350 4.16 24.27 31.60
N PHE A 351 5.04 23.29 31.39
CA PHE A 351 4.81 21.85 31.59
C PHE A 351 3.79 21.21 30.65
N ASN A 352 3.51 21.82 29.50
CA ASN A 352 2.72 21.17 28.46
C ASN A 352 3.61 20.14 27.74
N GLU A 353 3.24 18.86 27.83
CA GLU A 353 4.02 17.75 27.29
C GLU A 353 3.53 17.29 25.92
N ALA A 354 4.46 17.11 24.99
CA ALA A 354 4.23 16.42 23.74
C ALA A 354 5.06 15.13 23.67
N GLU A 355 4.48 14.10 23.07
CA GLU A 355 5.13 12.82 22.80
C GLU A 355 5.01 12.48 21.32
N SER A 356 6.06 11.90 20.75
CA SER A 356 6.01 11.39 19.38
C SER A 356 5.26 10.05 19.26
N ALA A 357 4.89 9.71 18.02
CA ALA A 357 4.58 8.32 17.69
C ALA A 357 5.81 7.41 17.92
N ASP A 358 5.57 6.10 18.06
CA ASP A 358 6.64 5.11 18.15
C ASP A 358 7.57 5.19 16.93
N GLN A 359 8.87 5.16 17.22
CA GLN A 359 9.93 5.07 16.23
C GLN A 359 10.78 3.84 16.55
N SER A 360 11.49 3.33 15.57
CA SER A 360 12.39 2.21 15.79
C SER A 360 13.67 2.33 14.99
N PHE A 361 14.76 1.80 15.52
CA PHE A 361 16.00 1.58 14.81
C PHE A 361 16.59 0.22 15.18
N VAL A 362 17.50 -0.29 14.35
CA VAL A 362 18.20 -1.54 14.60
C VAL A 362 19.68 -1.20 14.78
N THR A 363 20.28 -1.62 15.88
CA THR A 363 21.73 -1.51 16.11
C THR A 363 22.49 -2.37 15.09
N ARG A 364 23.69 -1.94 14.74
CA ARG A 364 24.55 -2.66 13.78
C ARG A 364 25.17 -3.90 14.40
N ASP A 365 25.77 -4.75 13.59
CA ASP A 365 26.66 -5.77 14.13
C ASP A 365 27.94 -5.12 14.70
N ALA A 366 28.48 -5.72 15.76
CA ALA A 366 29.74 -5.36 16.40
C ALA A 366 30.69 -6.57 16.56
N ALA A 367 30.29 -7.76 16.13
CA ALA A 367 31.13 -8.94 16.15
C ALA A 367 31.99 -9.02 14.87
N PRO A 368 33.29 -9.32 14.96
CA PRO A 368 34.08 -9.64 13.77
C PRO A 368 33.69 -10.99 13.14
N PRO A 369 33.88 -11.15 11.82
CA PRO A 369 33.63 -12.42 11.14
C PRO A 369 34.54 -13.53 11.67
N ILE A 370 34.00 -14.71 11.91
CA ILE A 370 34.75 -15.91 12.30
C ILE A 370 35.26 -16.60 11.04
N ILE A 371 36.58 -16.63 10.87
CA ILE A 371 37.25 -17.28 9.74
C ILE A 371 37.53 -18.76 10.05
N PHE A 372 37.16 -19.67 9.14
CA PHE A 372 37.45 -21.11 9.24
C PHE A 372 37.68 -21.76 7.87
N ASN A 373 38.05 -23.04 7.86
CA ASN A 373 38.29 -23.85 6.65
C ASN A 373 39.30 -23.24 5.64
N ILE A 374 40.40 -22.67 6.14
CA ILE A 374 41.44 -22.09 5.27
C ILE A 374 42.19 -23.20 4.54
N GLN A 375 42.21 -23.14 3.21
CA GLN A 375 42.89 -24.06 2.31
C GLN A 375 43.75 -23.31 1.30
N SER A 376 44.82 -23.96 0.83
CA SER A 376 45.67 -23.45 -0.25
C SER A 376 45.85 -24.51 -1.34
N ALA A 377 45.58 -24.14 -2.59
CA ALA A 377 45.82 -24.95 -3.77
C ALA A 377 46.97 -24.34 -4.61
N PRO A 378 48.23 -24.71 -4.36
CA PRO A 378 49.38 -24.18 -5.08
C PRO A 378 49.44 -24.68 -6.53
N GLN A 379 49.83 -23.80 -7.43
CA GLN A 379 50.19 -24.06 -8.83
C GLN A 379 51.65 -23.66 -9.07
N ILE A 380 52.09 -23.65 -10.33
CA ILE A 380 53.48 -23.39 -10.70
C ILE A 380 53.91 -21.95 -10.36
N ILE A 381 53.09 -20.95 -10.68
CA ILE A 381 53.39 -19.51 -10.46
C ILE A 381 52.27 -18.77 -9.71
N SER A 382 51.35 -19.51 -9.11
CA SER A 382 50.19 -18.97 -8.40
C SER A 382 49.74 -19.92 -7.30
N ALA A 383 48.85 -19.46 -6.44
CA ALA A 383 48.10 -20.32 -5.53
C ALA A 383 46.71 -19.75 -5.32
N THR A 384 45.71 -20.62 -5.24
CA THR A 384 44.36 -20.22 -4.84
C THR A 384 44.19 -20.47 -3.35
N ILE A 385 43.89 -19.42 -2.60
CA ILE A 385 43.62 -19.46 -1.16
C ILE A 385 42.11 -19.33 -0.97
N SER A 386 41.50 -20.29 -0.28
CA SER A 386 40.07 -20.32 -0.02
C SER A 386 39.79 -20.47 1.46
N TRP A 387 38.76 -19.81 1.97
CA TRP A 387 38.31 -19.92 3.36
C TRP A 387 36.83 -19.59 3.46
N GLU A 388 36.25 -19.81 4.63
CA GLU A 388 34.85 -19.54 4.93
C GLU A 388 34.71 -18.61 6.13
N THR A 389 33.62 -17.87 6.15
CA THR A 389 33.17 -17.05 7.27
C THR A 389 31.74 -17.40 7.68
N ASN A 390 31.39 -17.13 8.95
CA ASN A 390 30.02 -17.28 9.46
C ASN A 390 29.03 -16.29 8.82
N GLU A 391 29.54 -15.18 8.29
CA GLU A 391 28.80 -14.03 7.76
C GLU A 391 29.45 -13.47 6.48
N ASP A 392 28.73 -12.64 5.72
CA ASP A 392 29.25 -12.09 4.47
C ASP A 392 30.35 -11.07 4.75
N ALA A 393 31.55 -11.32 4.22
CA ALA A 393 32.70 -10.46 4.43
C ALA A 393 33.53 -10.28 3.16
N ASP A 394 34.42 -9.28 3.16
CA ASP A 394 35.40 -9.08 2.09
C ASP A 394 36.50 -10.14 2.16
N SER A 395 37.28 -10.23 1.08
CA SER A 395 38.34 -11.22 0.96
C SER A 395 39.69 -10.53 0.87
N GLN A 396 40.62 -10.81 1.77
CA GLN A 396 42.00 -10.31 1.69
C GLN A 396 43.00 -11.42 2.01
N VAL A 397 44.06 -11.52 1.22
CA VAL A 397 45.20 -12.44 1.42
C VAL A 397 46.48 -11.64 1.43
N ALA A 398 47.14 -11.58 2.58
CA ALA A 398 48.51 -11.08 2.69
C ALA A 398 49.49 -12.26 2.54
N TYR A 399 50.53 -12.12 1.71
CA TYR A 399 51.47 -13.20 1.38
C TYR A 399 52.90 -12.70 1.18
N GLY A 400 53.90 -13.59 1.31
CA GLY A 400 55.30 -13.25 1.07
C GLY A 400 56.28 -14.41 1.28
N LEU A 401 57.55 -14.18 0.96
CA LEU A 401 58.62 -15.18 1.16
C LEU A 401 59.01 -15.37 2.63
N THR A 402 58.55 -14.49 3.51
CA THR A 402 58.80 -14.52 4.96
C THR A 402 57.50 -14.26 5.71
N SER A 403 57.50 -14.49 7.02
CA SER A 403 56.38 -14.20 7.91
C SER A 403 56.00 -12.71 7.99
N ALA A 404 56.79 -11.80 7.38
CA ALA A 404 56.50 -10.37 7.34
C ALA A 404 55.44 -9.97 6.29
N LEU A 405 55.02 -10.91 5.42
CA LEU A 405 53.94 -10.76 4.42
C LEU A 405 53.98 -9.42 3.65
N GLY A 406 54.77 -9.36 2.56
CA GLY A 406 55.04 -8.12 1.82
C GLY A 406 54.07 -7.78 0.68
N SER A 407 53.19 -8.71 0.31
CA SER A 407 52.24 -8.57 -0.80
C SER A 407 50.81 -8.75 -0.33
N LEU A 408 49.85 -8.09 -0.99
CA LEU A 408 48.42 -8.15 -0.66
C LEU A 408 47.60 -8.42 -1.92
N SER A 409 46.64 -9.33 -1.82
CA SER A 409 45.56 -9.52 -2.79
C SER A 409 44.22 -9.31 -2.07
N SER A 410 43.26 -8.64 -2.71
CA SER A 410 41.98 -8.31 -2.08
C SER A 410 40.83 -8.29 -3.08
N ASN A 411 39.64 -8.64 -2.61
CA ASN A 411 38.37 -8.49 -3.31
C ASN A 411 37.32 -7.98 -2.32
N THR A 412 36.66 -6.89 -2.69
CA THR A 412 35.67 -6.19 -1.86
C THR A 412 34.27 -6.80 -1.94
N ASN A 413 34.06 -7.83 -2.78
CA ASN A 413 32.80 -8.55 -2.82
C ASN A 413 32.57 -9.30 -1.51
N LEU A 414 31.38 -9.11 -0.95
CA LEU A 414 30.98 -9.70 0.31
C LEU A 414 30.37 -11.08 0.07
N VAL A 415 31.02 -12.12 0.59
CA VAL A 415 30.62 -13.52 0.43
C VAL A 415 30.96 -14.31 1.70
N LYS A 416 30.32 -15.47 1.91
CA LYS A 416 30.70 -16.42 2.98
C LYS A 416 31.79 -17.41 2.58
N THR A 417 31.94 -17.65 1.27
CA THR A 417 32.91 -18.57 0.69
C THR A 417 33.90 -17.77 -0.13
N HIS A 418 35.09 -17.59 0.42
CA HIS A 418 36.13 -16.76 -0.17
C HIS A 418 37.06 -17.59 -1.02
N SER A 419 37.51 -17.02 -2.12
CA SER A 419 38.55 -17.61 -2.96
C SER A 419 39.33 -16.49 -3.64
N LEU A 420 40.62 -16.41 -3.36
CA LEU A 420 41.54 -15.47 -3.97
C LEU A 420 42.75 -16.19 -4.55
N THR A 421 43.03 -15.92 -5.82
CA THR A 421 44.25 -16.39 -6.48
C THR A 421 45.34 -15.34 -6.31
N VAL A 422 46.47 -15.74 -5.71
CA VAL A 422 47.71 -14.96 -5.68
C VAL A 422 48.61 -15.43 -6.82
N GLY A 423 49.10 -14.49 -7.65
CA GLY A 423 49.86 -14.79 -8.87
C GLY A 423 51.27 -14.23 -8.85
N SER A 424 52.00 -14.40 -9.96
CA SER A 424 53.39 -13.91 -10.13
C SER A 424 54.37 -14.44 -9.08
N LEU A 425 54.12 -15.66 -8.60
CA LEU A 425 54.98 -16.35 -7.64
C LEU A 425 56.13 -17.05 -8.37
N GLN A 426 57.24 -17.24 -7.67
CA GLN A 426 58.34 -18.08 -8.14
C GLN A 426 57.95 -19.55 -8.04
N SER A 427 58.32 -20.37 -9.02
CA SER A 427 58.07 -21.81 -9.01
C SER A 427 58.95 -22.54 -7.98
N ASN A 428 58.48 -23.68 -7.48
CA ASN A 428 59.15 -24.49 -6.45
C ASN A 428 59.64 -23.67 -5.22
N THR A 429 58.88 -22.66 -4.81
CA THR A 429 59.25 -21.69 -3.77
C THR A 429 58.20 -21.67 -2.65
N GLN A 430 58.67 -21.66 -1.40
CA GLN A 430 57.79 -21.60 -0.23
C GLN A 430 57.34 -20.16 0.05
N TYR A 431 56.04 -19.97 0.25
CA TYR A 431 55.41 -18.70 0.61
C TYR A 431 54.62 -18.84 1.90
N TYR A 432 54.60 -17.78 2.70
CA TYR A 432 53.75 -17.61 3.88
C TYR A 432 52.55 -16.74 3.51
N PHE A 433 51.40 -16.98 4.13
CA PHE A 433 50.20 -16.18 3.93
C PHE A 433 49.32 -16.11 5.19
N SER A 434 48.49 -15.07 5.28
CA SER A 434 47.39 -14.94 6.24
C SER A 434 46.21 -14.29 5.54
N VAL A 435 45.00 -14.72 5.91
CA VAL A 435 43.75 -14.19 5.37
C VAL A 435 43.17 -13.15 6.31
N LYS A 436 42.48 -12.16 5.77
CA LYS A 436 41.74 -11.16 6.53
C LYS A 436 40.39 -10.95 5.85
N SER A 437 39.35 -10.80 6.66
CA SER A 437 37.98 -10.55 6.21
C SER A 437 37.34 -9.47 7.06
N THR A 438 36.60 -8.61 6.39
CA THR A 438 35.89 -7.46 6.94
C THR A 438 34.42 -7.56 6.56
N ASP A 439 33.52 -7.57 7.54
CA ASP A 439 32.08 -7.65 7.29
C ASP A 439 31.50 -6.36 6.70
N THR A 440 30.17 -6.32 6.53
CA THR A 440 29.41 -5.15 6.05
C THR A 440 29.49 -3.93 6.96
N ASP A 441 29.68 -4.14 8.26
CA ASP A 441 29.67 -3.11 9.30
C ASP A 441 31.08 -2.61 9.65
N GLY A 442 32.10 -3.21 9.05
CA GLY A 442 33.51 -2.84 9.14
C GLY A 442 34.29 -3.60 10.21
N ASN A 443 33.72 -4.63 10.85
CA ASN A 443 34.45 -5.42 11.83
C ASN A 443 35.41 -6.39 11.11
N GLN A 444 36.61 -6.54 11.65
CA GLN A 444 37.72 -7.22 10.97
C GLN A 444 38.21 -8.42 11.76
N ALA A 445 38.42 -9.53 11.06
CA ALA A 445 39.10 -10.70 11.58
C ALA A 445 40.28 -11.11 10.71
N SER A 446 41.28 -11.73 11.31
CA SER A 446 42.46 -12.25 10.61
C SER A 446 42.70 -13.70 10.98
N GLY A 447 42.98 -14.52 9.96
CA GLY A 447 43.32 -15.92 10.12
C GLY A 447 44.79 -16.13 10.54
N PRO A 448 45.15 -17.35 10.98
CA PRO A 448 46.52 -17.68 11.35
C PRO A 448 47.49 -17.53 10.18
N LEU A 449 48.78 -17.40 10.51
CA LEU A 449 49.87 -17.47 9.52
C LEU A 449 50.06 -18.92 9.06
N LEU A 450 49.92 -19.16 7.77
CA LEU A 450 50.08 -20.47 7.13
C LEU A 450 51.14 -20.39 6.01
N SER A 451 51.49 -21.52 5.41
CA SER A 451 52.44 -21.56 4.28
C SER A 451 52.08 -22.62 3.24
N PHE A 452 52.47 -22.38 1.98
CA PHE A 452 52.41 -23.34 0.88
C PHE A 452 53.69 -23.27 0.04
N THR A 453 53.93 -24.29 -0.80
CA THR A 453 55.05 -24.29 -1.76
C THR A 453 54.48 -24.42 -3.16
N THR A 454 54.88 -23.54 -4.08
CA THR A 454 54.47 -23.59 -5.49
C THR A 454 55.00 -24.84 -6.18
N SER A 455 54.27 -25.33 -7.19
CA SER A 455 54.64 -26.52 -7.95
C SER A 455 55.87 -26.26 -8.82
N ARG A 456 56.60 -27.32 -9.16
CA ARG A 456 57.70 -27.26 -10.14
C ARG A 456 57.16 -27.16 -11.56
N ASP A 457 57.82 -26.34 -12.37
CA ASP A 457 57.56 -26.25 -13.81
C ASP A 457 58.23 -27.42 -14.57
N LEU A 458 57.46 -28.09 -15.42
CA LEU A 458 57.89 -29.25 -16.22
C LEU A 458 57.53 -29.10 -17.71
N LEU A 459 56.94 -27.97 -18.11
CA LEU A 459 56.48 -27.77 -19.48
C LEU A 459 57.56 -27.01 -20.26
N ALA A 460 57.99 -27.57 -21.38
CA ALA A 460 58.89 -26.86 -22.29
C ALA A 460 58.12 -25.81 -23.12
N PRO A 461 58.78 -24.73 -23.55
CA PRO A 461 58.16 -23.76 -24.45
C PRO A 461 57.96 -24.36 -25.85
N SER A 462 57.10 -23.74 -26.65
CA SER A 462 56.82 -24.14 -28.02
C SER A 462 58.07 -24.08 -28.92
N ASN A 463 58.06 -24.79 -30.04
CA ASN A 463 59.14 -24.71 -31.03
C ASN A 463 59.22 -23.32 -31.69
N VAL A 464 60.41 -22.97 -32.21
CA VAL A 464 60.56 -21.80 -33.08
C VAL A 464 59.77 -21.99 -34.38
N ASN A 465 59.14 -20.93 -34.87
CA ASN A 465 58.30 -20.98 -36.06
C ASN A 465 59.07 -20.51 -37.31
N SER A 466 58.67 -21.01 -38.49
CA SER A 466 59.20 -20.56 -39.78
C SER A 466 60.73 -20.62 -39.89
N LEU A 467 61.34 -21.67 -39.36
CA LEU A 467 62.78 -21.88 -39.45
C LEU A 467 63.20 -22.07 -40.92
N THR A 468 64.13 -21.25 -41.36
CA THR A 468 64.72 -21.29 -42.71
C THR A 468 66.24 -21.37 -42.62
N ALA A 469 66.87 -22.00 -43.61
CA ALA A 469 68.33 -22.10 -43.74
C ALA A 469 68.76 -21.60 -45.11
N ALA A 470 69.37 -20.42 -45.16
CA ALA A 470 69.91 -19.83 -46.38
C ALA A 470 71.38 -20.21 -46.55
N ALA A 471 71.70 -20.91 -47.64
CA ALA A 471 73.08 -21.30 -47.97
C ALA A 471 73.86 -20.14 -48.61
N GLU A 472 75.08 -19.94 -48.13
CA GLU A 472 76.08 -19.00 -48.65
C GLU A 472 77.43 -19.74 -48.83
N ASN A 473 78.45 -19.05 -49.34
CA ASN A 473 79.80 -19.62 -49.46
C ASN A 473 80.37 -19.93 -48.06
N GLN A 474 80.59 -21.22 -47.78
CA GLN A 474 81.09 -21.74 -46.50
C GLN A 474 80.26 -21.32 -45.29
N LYS A 475 78.97 -21.03 -45.49
CA LYS A 475 78.12 -20.45 -44.46
C LYS A 475 76.66 -20.85 -44.65
N VAL A 476 75.93 -21.02 -43.54
CA VAL A 476 74.47 -21.15 -43.53
C VAL A 476 73.91 -20.15 -42.54
N THR A 477 73.01 -19.29 -43.01
CA THR A 477 72.28 -18.36 -42.15
C THR A 477 70.90 -18.95 -41.82
N LEU A 478 70.69 -19.26 -40.55
CA LEU A 478 69.43 -19.72 -39.99
C LEU A 478 68.58 -18.51 -39.56
N SER A 479 67.29 -18.50 -39.87
CA SER A 479 66.35 -17.46 -39.43
C SER A 479 65.00 -18.06 -39.06
N TRP A 480 64.42 -17.60 -37.95
CA TRP A 480 63.16 -18.11 -37.40
C TRP A 480 62.41 -17.02 -36.63
N GLN A 481 61.19 -17.33 -36.21
CA GLN A 481 60.43 -16.55 -35.25
C GLN A 481 60.44 -17.24 -33.89
N ASN A 482 60.76 -16.49 -32.83
CA ASN A 482 60.77 -17.02 -31.47
C ASN A 482 59.35 -17.38 -30.99
N PRO A 483 59.23 -18.37 -30.09
CA PRO A 483 57.96 -18.75 -29.49
C PRO A 483 57.36 -17.59 -28.69
N GLY A 484 56.03 -17.58 -28.60
CA GLY A 484 55.27 -16.58 -27.84
C GLY A 484 55.10 -16.93 -26.35
N ASP A 485 55.59 -18.10 -25.93
CA ASP A 485 55.49 -18.59 -24.55
C ASP A 485 56.12 -17.58 -23.57
N THR A 486 55.41 -17.30 -22.48
CA THR A 486 55.76 -16.21 -21.55
C THR A 486 57.08 -16.45 -20.81
N ASP A 487 57.47 -17.71 -20.65
CA ASP A 487 58.69 -18.19 -19.98
C ASP A 487 59.85 -18.47 -20.94
N PHE A 488 59.65 -18.23 -22.26
CA PHE A 488 60.69 -18.41 -23.27
C PHE A 488 61.95 -17.60 -22.92
N THR A 489 63.05 -18.33 -22.70
CA THR A 489 64.33 -17.77 -22.29
C THR A 489 65.28 -17.63 -23.48
N GLY A 490 65.37 -18.64 -24.34
CA GLY A 490 66.21 -18.60 -25.53
C GLY A 490 66.14 -19.86 -26.38
N VAL A 491 67.07 -19.97 -27.34
CA VAL A 491 67.21 -21.15 -28.21
C VAL A 491 68.58 -21.80 -28.07
N MET A 492 68.65 -23.11 -28.32
CA MET A 492 69.87 -23.89 -28.49
C MET A 492 69.91 -24.46 -29.90
N ILE A 493 71.00 -24.19 -30.64
CA ILE A 493 71.20 -24.64 -32.02
C ILE A 493 72.19 -25.80 -32.03
N ARG A 494 71.75 -26.95 -32.52
CA ARG A 494 72.57 -28.15 -32.73
C ARG A 494 72.75 -28.45 -34.22
N ARG A 495 73.95 -28.88 -34.61
CA ARG A 495 74.27 -29.27 -36.00
C ARG A 495 74.69 -30.73 -36.09
N GLY A 496 74.17 -31.44 -37.10
CA GLY A 496 74.54 -32.80 -37.48
C GLY A 496 75.03 -32.88 -38.94
N SER A 497 75.81 -33.91 -39.25
CA SER A 497 76.42 -34.14 -40.58
C SER A 497 75.73 -35.25 -41.39
N THR A 498 74.90 -36.08 -40.77
CA THR A 498 74.21 -37.20 -41.43
C THR A 498 72.70 -37.24 -41.19
N ARG A 499 72.24 -36.62 -40.09
CA ARG A 499 70.83 -36.53 -39.70
C ARG A 499 70.62 -35.30 -38.80
N PHE A 500 69.35 -34.93 -38.61
CA PHE A 500 68.98 -33.91 -37.61
C PHE A 500 69.32 -34.38 -36.18
N PRO A 501 70.00 -33.57 -35.37
CA PRO A 501 70.11 -33.83 -33.93
C PRO A 501 68.72 -33.97 -33.28
N SER A 502 68.48 -35.05 -32.54
CA SER A 502 67.19 -35.41 -31.96
C SER A 502 67.02 -35.00 -30.50
N THR A 503 68.11 -34.67 -29.82
CA THR A 503 68.10 -34.19 -28.42
C THR A 503 68.97 -32.95 -28.26
N PRO A 504 68.72 -32.12 -27.22
CA PRO A 504 69.58 -30.98 -26.90
C PRO A 504 71.04 -31.34 -26.57
N ALA A 505 71.36 -32.63 -26.41
CA ALA A 505 72.72 -33.12 -26.14
C ALA A 505 73.40 -33.74 -27.39
N GLU A 506 72.67 -33.96 -28.48
CA GLU A 506 73.19 -34.59 -29.70
C GLU A 506 73.76 -33.54 -30.68
N GLY A 507 74.84 -33.90 -31.40
CA GLY A 507 75.48 -33.02 -32.39
C GLY A 507 76.30 -31.88 -31.79
N ASP A 508 76.89 -31.07 -32.67
CA ASP A 508 77.73 -29.94 -32.26
C ASP A 508 76.85 -28.80 -31.71
N LEU A 509 77.20 -28.26 -30.54
CA LEU A 509 76.59 -27.03 -30.03
C LEU A 509 77.14 -25.83 -30.79
N ILE A 510 76.27 -25.16 -31.55
CA ILE A 510 76.68 -24.00 -32.36
C ILE A 510 76.35 -22.69 -31.64
N PHE A 511 75.21 -22.63 -30.96
CA PHE A 511 74.78 -21.43 -30.23
C PHE A 511 73.80 -21.77 -29.12
N GLN A 512 73.83 -21.00 -28.03
CA GLN A 512 72.79 -21.00 -27.00
C GLN A 512 72.56 -19.57 -26.49
N GLY A 513 71.31 -19.09 -26.56
CA GLY A 513 70.96 -17.73 -26.16
C GLY A 513 69.69 -17.21 -26.84
N ARG A 514 69.30 -15.96 -26.56
CA ARG A 514 68.07 -15.37 -27.11
C ARG A 514 68.37 -14.58 -28.40
N VAL A 515 68.21 -15.23 -29.55
CA VAL A 515 68.30 -14.62 -30.89
C VAL A 515 67.16 -15.11 -31.79
N ALA A 516 66.94 -14.46 -32.93
CA ALA A 516 65.96 -14.88 -33.95
C ALA A 516 66.61 -15.28 -35.30
N SER A 517 67.93 -15.12 -35.40
CA SER A 517 68.74 -15.58 -36.53
C SER A 517 70.16 -15.88 -36.06
N PHE A 518 70.83 -16.79 -36.75
CA PHE A 518 72.22 -17.15 -36.46
C PHE A 518 72.94 -17.59 -37.73
N ALA A 519 74.19 -17.17 -37.91
CA ALA A 519 75.02 -17.53 -39.05
C ALA A 519 76.12 -18.52 -38.66
N ASP A 520 75.98 -19.79 -39.08
CA ASP A 520 77.02 -20.79 -38.93
C ASP A 520 78.03 -20.67 -40.09
N SER A 521 79.30 -20.39 -39.76
CA SER A 521 80.36 -20.05 -40.72
C SER A 521 81.51 -21.04 -40.65
N GLY A 522 82.32 -21.14 -41.71
CA GLY A 522 83.44 -22.09 -41.79
C GLY A 522 83.01 -23.50 -42.23
N LEU A 523 81.87 -23.60 -42.92
CA LEU A 523 81.31 -24.85 -43.43
C LEU A 523 81.98 -25.28 -44.73
N THR A 524 81.95 -26.58 -45.01
CA THR A 524 82.46 -27.12 -46.28
C THR A 524 81.37 -27.05 -47.35
N ASN A 525 81.66 -26.37 -48.46
CA ASN A 525 80.74 -26.30 -49.59
C ASN A 525 80.46 -27.69 -50.17
N GLY A 526 79.24 -27.92 -50.65
CA GLY A 526 78.79 -29.20 -51.20
C GLY A 526 78.42 -30.26 -50.15
N THR A 527 78.62 -29.97 -48.85
CA THR A 527 78.21 -30.86 -47.75
C THR A 527 76.83 -30.46 -47.24
N LEU A 528 75.91 -31.41 -47.10
CA LEU A 528 74.59 -31.17 -46.50
C LEU A 528 74.72 -31.14 -44.97
N TYR A 529 74.30 -30.03 -44.37
CA TYR A 529 74.26 -29.86 -42.92
C TYR A 529 72.81 -29.86 -42.43
N TYR A 530 72.60 -30.53 -41.29
CA TYR A 530 71.31 -30.65 -40.62
C TYR A 530 71.32 -29.83 -39.34
N TYR A 531 70.37 -28.91 -39.19
CA TYR A 531 70.24 -28.06 -38.01
C TYR A 531 68.96 -28.38 -37.26
N THR A 532 69.05 -28.43 -35.93
CA THR A 532 67.90 -28.50 -35.02
C THR A 532 67.98 -27.32 -34.04
N VAL A 533 66.91 -26.55 -33.92
CA VAL A 533 66.78 -25.42 -32.99
C VAL A 533 65.77 -25.79 -31.90
N PHE A 534 66.25 -25.90 -30.66
CA PHE A 534 65.44 -26.18 -29.47
C PHE A 534 65.16 -24.88 -28.72
N ALA A 535 63.90 -24.54 -28.47
CA ALA A 535 63.56 -23.46 -27.55
C ALA A 535 63.66 -23.95 -26.10
N TYR A 536 64.04 -23.08 -25.16
CA TYR A 536 64.09 -23.41 -23.73
C TYR A 536 63.60 -22.28 -22.84
N ASP A 537 63.06 -22.66 -21.68
CA ASP A 537 62.53 -21.76 -20.65
C ASP A 537 63.56 -21.48 -19.53
N SER A 538 63.13 -20.75 -18.50
CA SER A 538 63.96 -20.43 -17.33
C SER A 538 64.22 -21.63 -16.40
N SER A 539 63.46 -22.70 -16.56
CA SER A 539 63.55 -23.96 -15.82
C SER A 539 64.40 -25.02 -16.54
N GLU A 540 65.00 -24.66 -17.69
CA GLU A 540 65.76 -25.52 -18.61
C GLU A 540 64.94 -26.68 -19.22
N ASN A 541 63.63 -26.51 -19.40
CA ASN A 541 62.84 -27.44 -20.21
C ASN A 541 63.03 -27.09 -21.70
N PHE A 542 63.33 -28.09 -22.54
CA PHE A 542 63.59 -27.92 -23.98
C PHE A 542 62.45 -28.44 -24.85
N SER A 543 62.12 -27.67 -25.90
CA SER A 543 61.17 -28.05 -26.95
C SER A 543 61.61 -29.30 -27.72
N SER A 544 60.78 -29.83 -28.62
CA SER A 544 61.11 -31.04 -29.40
C SER A 544 62.12 -30.80 -30.54
N GLY A 545 62.24 -29.56 -31.03
CA GLY A 545 63.22 -29.10 -32.01
C GLY A 545 62.62 -28.78 -33.39
N ALA A 546 62.82 -27.55 -33.87
CA ALA A 546 62.53 -27.16 -35.26
C ALA A 546 63.74 -27.47 -36.15
N ILE A 547 63.51 -27.92 -37.39
CA ILE A 547 64.58 -28.41 -38.26
C ILE A 547 64.70 -27.66 -39.58
N ALA A 548 65.94 -27.50 -40.04
CA ALA A 548 66.25 -27.03 -41.38
C ALA A 548 67.58 -27.62 -41.86
N SER A 549 67.76 -27.73 -43.17
CA SER A 549 69.00 -28.23 -43.76
C SER A 549 69.41 -27.39 -44.96
N ALA A 550 70.70 -27.25 -45.19
CA ALA A 550 71.23 -26.50 -46.31
C ALA A 550 72.58 -27.07 -46.77
N ILE A 551 72.87 -26.92 -48.07
CA ILE A 551 74.16 -27.24 -48.67
C ILE A 551 74.86 -25.91 -48.98
N PRO A 552 75.92 -25.51 -48.26
CA PRO A 552 76.70 -24.32 -48.59
C PRO A 552 77.26 -24.45 -50.01
N THR A 553 77.22 -23.38 -50.80
CA THR A 553 77.71 -23.40 -52.20
C THR A 553 78.59 -22.19 -52.48
N SER A 554 79.61 -22.38 -53.32
CA SER A 554 80.52 -21.30 -53.76
C SER A 554 79.97 -20.45 -54.92
N GLY A 555 78.73 -20.68 -55.38
CA GLY A 555 78.08 -19.92 -56.45
C GLY A 555 77.69 -20.74 -57.70
N THR A 556 76.49 -20.41 -58.20
CA THR A 556 75.65 -20.98 -59.30
C THR A 556 75.15 -22.44 -59.15
N PRO A 557 73.83 -22.68 -59.38
CA PRO A 557 73.15 -23.89 -58.93
C PRO A 557 73.36 -25.07 -59.89
N ILE A 558 73.70 -26.24 -59.34
CA ILE A 558 73.63 -27.52 -60.05
C ILE A 558 72.38 -28.25 -59.56
N GLN A 559 71.53 -28.64 -60.51
CA GLN A 559 70.31 -29.41 -60.30
C GLN A 559 70.61 -30.76 -59.62
N PRO A 560 69.82 -31.20 -58.61
CA PRO A 560 70.03 -32.49 -57.98
C PRO A 560 69.70 -33.65 -58.93
N PRO A 561 70.48 -34.75 -58.93
CA PRO A 561 70.20 -35.93 -59.74
C PRO A 561 68.95 -36.67 -59.24
N THR A 562 68.16 -37.11 -60.21
CA THR A 562 67.02 -38.02 -60.06
C THR A 562 67.51 -39.37 -59.54
N GLY A 563 67.41 -39.59 -58.23
CA GLY A 563 67.69 -40.88 -57.59
C GLY A 563 66.46 -41.77 -57.61
N THR A 564 66.52 -42.82 -58.43
CA THR A 564 65.60 -43.96 -58.46
C THR A 564 65.75 -44.80 -57.19
N GLY A 565 64.63 -45.20 -56.58
CA GLY A 565 64.63 -45.94 -55.31
C GLY A 565 63.37 -46.77 -55.06
N ILE A 566 63.33 -47.95 -55.69
CA ILE A 566 62.83 -49.25 -55.21
C ILE A 566 61.37 -49.33 -54.70
N SER A 567 60.55 -49.96 -55.55
CA SER A 567 59.28 -50.60 -55.23
C SER A 567 59.53 -51.96 -54.56
N GLY A 568 58.82 -52.25 -53.47
CA GLY A 568 58.63 -53.62 -52.96
C GLY A 568 58.86 -53.77 -51.46
N GLY A 569 57.79 -53.69 -50.67
CA GLY A 569 57.75 -54.11 -49.27
C GLY A 569 56.36 -53.88 -48.69
N GLU A 570 55.84 -54.84 -47.93
CA GLU A 570 54.52 -54.76 -47.28
C GLU A 570 54.33 -53.41 -46.57
N GLU A 571 53.20 -52.78 -46.86
CA GLU A 571 52.87 -51.46 -46.38
C GLU A 571 52.66 -51.48 -44.85
N LEU A 572 53.34 -50.59 -44.13
CA LEU A 572 53.12 -50.45 -42.69
C LEU A 572 51.68 -49.96 -42.43
N PRO A 573 50.86 -50.67 -41.64
CA PRO A 573 49.46 -50.34 -41.41
C PRO A 573 49.32 -49.26 -40.31
N ILE A 574 49.92 -48.10 -40.53
CA ILE A 574 49.78 -46.93 -39.66
C ILE A 574 48.92 -45.88 -40.37
N TYR A 575 47.86 -45.44 -39.70
CA TYR A 575 46.89 -44.49 -40.23
C TYR A 575 46.84 -43.23 -39.37
N LEU A 576 46.38 -42.12 -39.95
CA LEU A 576 46.22 -40.85 -39.22
C LEU A 576 45.31 -40.98 -37.98
N SER A 577 44.38 -41.93 -37.98
CA SER A 577 43.51 -42.28 -36.84
C SER A 577 44.25 -42.90 -35.66
N ASP A 578 45.47 -43.41 -35.84
CA ASP A 578 46.31 -43.92 -34.75
C ASP A 578 46.98 -42.79 -33.94
N PHE A 579 46.88 -41.55 -34.42
CA PHE A 579 47.51 -40.39 -33.80
C PHE A 579 46.54 -39.65 -32.90
N GLN A 580 47.08 -39.10 -31.81
CA GLN A 580 46.32 -38.28 -30.89
C GLN A 580 46.71 -36.83 -31.12
N PHE A 581 45.80 -36.10 -31.74
CA PHE A 581 45.86 -34.64 -31.82
C PHE A 581 45.22 -34.08 -30.55
N SER A 582 45.86 -33.12 -29.92
CA SER A 582 45.36 -32.48 -28.71
C SER A 582 45.66 -30.99 -28.69
N VAL A 583 44.74 -30.23 -28.12
CA VAL A 583 44.91 -28.82 -27.79
C VAL A 583 44.83 -28.73 -26.26
N ALA A 584 45.89 -28.25 -25.61
CA ALA A 584 46.11 -28.43 -24.18
C ALA A 584 45.98 -29.92 -23.76
N GLN A 585 44.98 -30.28 -22.94
CA GLN A 585 44.73 -31.66 -22.51
C GLN A 585 43.62 -32.36 -23.32
N GLY A 586 42.93 -31.64 -24.20
CA GLY A 586 41.72 -32.07 -24.88
C GLY A 586 42.04 -32.76 -26.19
N LYS A 587 41.50 -33.96 -26.40
CA LYS A 587 41.72 -34.74 -27.62
C LYS A 587 40.83 -34.26 -28.76
N ILE A 588 41.43 -34.13 -29.94
CA ILE A 588 40.78 -33.80 -31.21
C ILE A 588 40.61 -35.08 -32.03
N THR A 589 39.39 -35.34 -32.48
CA THR A 589 39.10 -36.49 -33.33
C THR A 589 39.41 -36.16 -34.79
N VAL A 590 40.19 -37.02 -35.45
CA VAL A 590 40.51 -36.91 -36.88
C VAL A 590 39.27 -37.29 -37.71
N PRO A 591 38.72 -36.39 -38.53
CA PRO A 591 37.60 -36.71 -39.40
C PRO A 591 38.04 -37.61 -40.58
N THR A 592 37.11 -38.35 -41.16
CA THR A 592 37.38 -39.33 -42.25
C THR A 592 37.92 -38.72 -43.55
N ASN A 593 37.82 -37.41 -43.74
CA ASN A 593 38.25 -36.69 -44.94
C ASN A 593 39.70 -36.17 -44.88
N GLN A 594 40.49 -36.50 -43.83
CA GLN A 594 41.88 -36.04 -43.64
C GLN A 594 42.03 -34.51 -43.62
N GLU A 595 40.97 -33.79 -43.29
CA GLU A 595 40.96 -32.33 -43.13
C GLU A 595 40.52 -32.00 -41.70
N ILE A 596 41.37 -31.29 -40.95
CA ILE A 596 41.12 -30.94 -39.56
C ILE A 596 41.08 -29.42 -39.45
N SER A 597 39.94 -28.87 -39.03
CA SER A 597 39.77 -27.42 -38.90
C SER A 597 40.25 -26.90 -37.54
N PHE A 598 40.92 -25.75 -37.53
CA PHE A 598 41.42 -25.10 -36.31
C PHE A 598 41.16 -23.59 -36.34
N LEU A 599 41.24 -22.94 -35.17
CA LEU A 599 41.24 -21.48 -35.07
C LEU A 599 42.67 -20.94 -35.32
N PRO A 600 42.83 -19.66 -35.74
CA PRO A 600 44.14 -19.06 -35.95
C PRO A 600 45.03 -19.12 -34.70
N ASN A 601 46.34 -19.36 -34.89
CA ASN A 601 47.34 -19.45 -33.80
C ASN A 601 47.09 -20.55 -32.76
N THR A 602 46.33 -21.59 -33.09
CA THR A 602 46.11 -22.72 -32.17
C THR A 602 47.42 -23.48 -31.94
N SER A 603 47.79 -23.74 -30.68
CA SER A 603 48.86 -24.70 -30.35
C SER A 603 48.34 -26.12 -30.45
N LEU A 604 48.99 -26.94 -31.27
CA LEU A 604 48.60 -28.31 -31.56
C LEU A 604 49.69 -29.26 -31.06
N LYS A 605 49.32 -30.10 -30.09
CA LYS A 605 50.14 -31.20 -29.61
C LYS A 605 49.77 -32.50 -30.33
N ILE A 606 50.75 -33.17 -30.90
CA ILE A 606 50.57 -34.45 -31.61
C ILE A 606 51.31 -35.53 -30.86
N ASN A 607 50.60 -36.56 -30.43
CA ASN A 607 51.16 -37.73 -29.75
C ASN A 607 50.94 -38.99 -30.58
N ILE A 608 52.00 -39.78 -30.76
CA ILE A 608 51.97 -41.03 -31.51
C ILE A 608 52.44 -42.16 -30.59
N PRO A 609 51.57 -43.13 -30.25
CA PRO A 609 51.96 -44.22 -29.37
C PRO A 609 53.16 -44.99 -29.93
N ALA A 610 54.20 -45.18 -29.13
CA ALA A 610 55.41 -45.88 -29.55
C ALA A 610 55.10 -47.26 -30.10
N GLN A 611 54.18 -47.99 -29.48
CA GLN A 611 53.74 -49.35 -29.89
C GLN A 611 53.13 -49.42 -31.30
N LYS A 612 52.62 -48.30 -31.84
CA LYS A 612 52.09 -48.23 -33.22
C LYS A 612 53.20 -48.09 -34.25
N LEU A 613 54.36 -47.63 -33.80
CA LEU A 613 55.59 -47.58 -34.57
C LEU A 613 56.35 -48.86 -34.22
N PHE A 614 56.66 -49.72 -35.18
CA PHE A 614 57.53 -50.87 -34.90
C PHE A 614 58.85 -50.37 -34.28
N SER A 615 59.56 -51.22 -33.53
CA SER A 615 60.74 -50.90 -32.70
C SER A 615 61.98 -50.36 -33.43
N SER A 616 61.80 -49.75 -34.60
CA SER A 616 62.81 -49.27 -35.53
C SER A 616 62.62 -47.79 -35.94
N ALA A 617 61.64 -47.03 -35.43
CA ALA A 617 61.51 -45.61 -35.80
C ALA A 617 62.70 -44.78 -35.27
N GLN A 618 63.46 -44.15 -36.17
CA GLN A 618 64.64 -43.34 -35.83
C GLN A 618 64.31 -41.85 -35.73
N GLN A 619 63.51 -41.32 -36.66
CA GLN A 619 63.13 -39.90 -36.69
C GLN A 619 61.70 -39.76 -37.22
N LEU A 620 60.93 -38.91 -36.56
CA LEU A 620 59.60 -38.52 -37.02
C LEU A 620 59.62 -37.01 -37.28
N ILE A 621 59.32 -36.64 -38.51
CA ILE A 621 59.35 -35.26 -38.99
C ILE A 621 57.93 -34.85 -39.35
N LEU A 622 57.44 -33.82 -38.67
CA LEU A 622 56.18 -33.16 -38.97
C LEU A 622 56.46 -31.90 -39.77
N SER A 623 55.90 -31.79 -40.97
CA SER A 623 55.93 -30.59 -41.78
C SER A 623 54.53 -30.00 -41.88
N VAL A 624 54.37 -28.72 -41.59
CA VAL A 624 53.13 -27.97 -41.81
C VAL A 624 53.51 -26.71 -42.57
N ASP A 625 52.94 -26.54 -43.76
CA ASP A 625 53.34 -25.52 -44.72
C ASP A 625 54.87 -25.57 -44.99
N ASN A 626 55.60 -24.46 -44.79
CA ASN A 626 57.06 -24.41 -44.99
C ASN A 626 57.88 -24.75 -43.73
N SER A 627 57.24 -25.12 -42.62
CA SER A 627 57.93 -25.38 -41.33
C SER A 627 58.00 -26.87 -41.04
N SER A 628 59.12 -27.34 -40.53
CA SER A 628 59.34 -28.75 -40.18
C SER A 628 59.85 -28.90 -38.74
N TYR A 629 59.37 -29.93 -38.04
CA TYR A 629 59.58 -30.15 -36.61
C TYR A 629 59.88 -31.62 -36.34
N LEU A 630 60.71 -31.91 -35.34
CA LEU A 630 60.93 -33.26 -34.83
C LEU A 630 59.91 -33.60 -33.76
N LEU A 631 59.46 -34.85 -33.76
CA LEU A 631 58.82 -35.43 -32.59
C LEU A 631 59.90 -35.96 -31.65
N LYS A 632 59.73 -35.68 -30.36
CA LYS A 632 60.56 -36.17 -29.26
C LYS A 632 59.95 -37.43 -28.68
N PHE A 633 60.79 -38.41 -28.36
CA PHE A 633 60.33 -39.61 -27.65
C PHE A 633 60.25 -39.36 -26.14
N ASP A 634 59.06 -39.50 -25.56
CA ASP A 634 58.85 -39.52 -24.11
C ASP A 634 58.94 -40.97 -23.60
N LEU A 635 60.06 -41.27 -22.92
CA LEU A 635 60.38 -42.58 -22.35
C LEU A 635 59.39 -43.03 -21.27
N ILE A 636 58.80 -42.09 -20.53
CA ILE A 636 57.91 -42.39 -19.40
C ILE A 636 56.51 -42.70 -19.92
N LYS A 637 56.03 -41.88 -20.86
CA LYS A 637 54.69 -42.04 -21.43
C LYS A 637 54.66 -43.08 -22.56
N ASN A 638 55.81 -43.40 -23.16
CA ASN A 638 55.95 -44.28 -24.33
C ASN A 638 55.21 -43.74 -25.57
N TYR A 639 55.37 -42.44 -25.85
CA TYR A 639 54.84 -41.74 -27.01
C TYR A 639 55.92 -40.91 -27.69
N TRP A 640 55.79 -40.72 -29.00
CA TRP A 640 56.44 -39.62 -29.71
C TRP A 640 55.54 -38.39 -29.65
N GLU A 641 56.05 -37.26 -29.20
CA GLU A 641 55.29 -36.02 -29.05
C GLU A 641 55.98 -34.82 -29.70
N THR A 642 55.19 -33.92 -30.27
CA THR A 642 55.63 -32.59 -30.68
C THR A 642 54.51 -31.59 -30.42
N GLU A 643 54.88 -30.34 -30.19
CA GLU A 643 53.96 -29.22 -30.12
C GLU A 643 54.34 -28.18 -31.17
N ILE A 644 53.32 -27.70 -31.91
CA ILE A 644 53.48 -26.73 -32.99
C ILE A 644 52.42 -25.65 -32.89
N THR A 645 52.74 -24.43 -33.31
CA THR A 645 51.75 -23.36 -33.47
C THR A 645 51.27 -23.33 -34.92
N LEU A 646 49.96 -23.43 -35.12
CA LEU A 646 49.37 -23.34 -36.46
C LEU A 646 49.38 -21.89 -36.98
N PRO A 647 49.37 -21.67 -38.31
CA PRO A 647 49.38 -20.34 -38.89
C PRO A 647 48.24 -19.44 -38.37
N GLY A 648 48.54 -18.14 -38.22
CA GLY A 648 47.56 -17.13 -37.84
C GLY A 648 46.67 -16.63 -38.99
N THR A 649 46.94 -17.06 -40.22
CA THR A 649 46.18 -16.69 -41.41
C THR A 649 45.13 -17.75 -41.72
N VAL A 650 43.91 -17.31 -42.04
CA VAL A 650 42.80 -18.17 -42.46
C VAL A 650 43.13 -18.78 -43.82
N GLY A 651 43.02 -20.11 -43.95
CA GLY A 651 43.38 -20.85 -45.16
C GLY A 651 43.64 -22.33 -44.90
N LYS A 652 43.83 -23.09 -45.99
CA LYS A 652 44.15 -24.51 -45.94
C LYS A 652 45.65 -24.73 -46.11
N PHE A 653 46.28 -25.39 -45.15
CA PHE A 653 47.70 -25.67 -45.15
C PHE A 653 47.95 -27.17 -45.23
N PRO A 654 48.78 -27.64 -46.17
CA PRO A 654 49.16 -29.04 -46.23
C PRO A 654 50.04 -29.39 -45.02
N ALA A 655 49.77 -30.55 -44.43
CA ALA A 655 50.54 -31.11 -43.34
C ALA A 655 50.95 -32.54 -43.67
N THR A 656 52.21 -32.85 -43.41
CA THR A 656 52.83 -34.12 -43.76
C THR A 656 53.64 -34.64 -42.57
N LEU A 657 53.44 -35.91 -42.21
CA LEU A 657 54.30 -36.62 -41.26
C LEU A 657 55.14 -37.63 -42.03
N ILE A 658 56.46 -37.50 -41.90
CA ILE A 658 57.45 -38.42 -42.45
C ILE A 658 58.02 -39.25 -41.30
N ILE A 659 57.91 -40.56 -41.39
CA ILE A 659 58.45 -41.52 -40.42
C ILE A 659 59.64 -42.23 -41.07
N ASN A 660 60.83 -41.98 -40.55
CA ASN A 660 62.08 -42.63 -40.98
C ASN A 660 62.39 -43.81 -40.06
N LEU A 661 62.53 -45.00 -40.64
CA LEU A 661 62.78 -46.25 -39.93
C LEU A 661 64.26 -46.67 -40.06
N ALA A 662 64.70 -47.52 -39.13
CA ALA A 662 66.08 -47.98 -39.03
C ALA A 662 66.54 -48.85 -40.20
N ASP A 663 65.60 -49.40 -40.96
CA ASP A 663 65.83 -50.18 -42.18
C ASP A 663 65.78 -49.31 -43.46
N LEU A 664 65.91 -47.99 -43.31
CA LEU A 664 65.89 -46.98 -44.38
C LEU A 664 64.54 -46.83 -45.11
N ARG A 665 63.47 -47.48 -44.65
CA ARG A 665 62.12 -47.24 -45.17
C ARG A 665 61.57 -45.92 -44.65
N THR A 666 60.79 -45.24 -45.50
CA THR A 666 60.05 -44.03 -45.13
C THR A 666 58.55 -44.25 -45.31
N LYS A 667 57.75 -43.79 -44.35
CA LYS A 667 56.28 -43.72 -44.46
C LYS A 667 55.87 -42.26 -44.40
N ILE A 668 55.01 -41.87 -45.34
CA ILE A 668 54.49 -40.50 -45.44
C ILE A 668 52.98 -40.54 -45.20
N LEU A 669 52.50 -39.68 -44.31
CA LEU A 669 51.08 -39.46 -44.06
C LEU A 669 50.75 -38.00 -44.30
N ASN A 670 49.73 -37.73 -45.10
CA ASN A 670 49.32 -36.39 -45.47
C ASN A 670 47.94 -36.07 -44.88
N TRP A 671 47.75 -34.81 -44.47
CA TRP A 671 46.47 -34.25 -44.09
C TRP A 671 46.45 -32.75 -44.36
N THR A 672 45.29 -32.13 -44.19
CA THR A 672 45.13 -30.67 -44.35
C THR A 672 44.74 -30.07 -43.01
N ALA A 673 45.47 -29.02 -42.60
CA ALA A 673 45.09 -28.14 -41.51
C ALA A 673 44.28 -26.96 -42.08
N ASP A 674 42.98 -26.91 -41.79
CA ASP A 674 42.05 -25.90 -42.29
C ASP A 674 41.83 -24.80 -41.24
N ILE A 675 42.49 -23.66 -41.39
CA ILE A 675 42.38 -22.55 -40.44
C ILE A 675 41.14 -21.74 -40.79
N VAL A 676 40.11 -21.79 -39.93
CA VAL A 676 38.80 -21.15 -40.14
C VAL A 676 38.69 -19.83 -39.34
N PRO A 677 37.91 -18.84 -39.81
CA PRO A 677 37.72 -17.59 -39.07
C PRO A 677 36.89 -17.79 -37.78
N PHE A 678 37.05 -16.85 -36.84
CA PHE A 678 36.21 -16.78 -35.64
C PHE A 678 34.74 -16.50 -35.98
N GLY A 679 33.83 -16.99 -35.12
CA GLY A 679 32.39 -16.69 -35.19
C GLY A 679 32.11 -15.27 -34.71
N ARG A 680 30.96 -14.71 -35.06
CA ARG A 680 30.60 -13.32 -34.72
C ARG A 680 29.19 -13.17 -34.17
N ILE A 681 29.04 -12.33 -33.15
CA ILE A 681 27.74 -11.88 -32.64
C ILE A 681 27.47 -10.46 -33.12
N LEU A 682 26.34 -10.31 -33.82
CA LEU A 682 25.97 -9.11 -34.53
C LEU A 682 24.60 -8.60 -34.06
N GLU A 683 24.40 -7.29 -34.12
CA GLU A 683 23.11 -6.63 -33.95
C GLU A 683 22.69 -5.98 -35.27
N LYS A 684 21.42 -6.14 -35.65
CA LYS A 684 20.87 -5.49 -36.84
C LYS A 684 20.16 -4.18 -36.48
N LYS A 685 20.85 -3.05 -36.64
CA LYS A 685 20.29 -1.69 -36.52
C LYS A 685 20.13 -1.05 -37.89
N ASN A 686 18.93 -0.56 -38.22
CA ASN A 686 18.64 0.15 -39.47
C ASN A 686 19.09 -0.60 -40.75
N GLY A 687 19.04 -1.93 -40.73
CA GLY A 687 19.46 -2.77 -41.87
C GLY A 687 20.97 -3.04 -41.95
N LYS A 688 21.79 -2.43 -41.10
CA LYS A 688 23.24 -2.67 -41.00
C LYS A 688 23.55 -3.65 -39.86
N GLU A 689 24.46 -4.58 -40.12
CA GLU A 689 24.95 -5.52 -39.10
C GLU A 689 26.16 -4.90 -38.38
N ILE A 690 26.06 -4.80 -37.06
CA ILE A 690 27.06 -4.15 -36.19
C ILE A 690 27.58 -5.20 -35.20
N PRO A 691 28.89 -5.37 -35.02
CA PRO A 691 29.44 -6.28 -34.01
C PRO A 691 29.06 -5.88 -32.58
N VAL A 692 28.82 -6.88 -31.73
CA VAL A 692 28.46 -6.67 -30.33
C VAL A 692 29.55 -7.21 -29.41
N GLU A 693 30.28 -6.31 -28.77
CA GLU A 693 31.31 -6.61 -27.77
C GLU A 693 30.68 -7.00 -26.42
N GLY A 694 31.38 -7.79 -25.60
CA GLY A 694 30.98 -8.07 -24.22
C GLY A 694 29.81 -9.04 -24.09
N VAL A 695 29.49 -9.81 -25.13
CA VAL A 695 28.43 -10.82 -25.10
C VAL A 695 29.01 -12.10 -24.49
N LYS A 696 28.33 -12.66 -23.49
CA LYS A 696 28.73 -13.92 -22.87
C LYS A 696 28.13 -15.08 -23.65
N VAL A 697 29.01 -15.92 -24.21
CA VAL A 697 28.69 -17.05 -25.07
C VAL A 697 29.04 -18.33 -24.33
N SER A 698 28.02 -19.04 -23.87
CA SER A 698 28.17 -20.30 -23.15
C SER A 698 27.94 -21.48 -24.11
N LEU A 699 28.86 -22.43 -24.15
CA LEU A 699 28.68 -23.69 -24.88
C LEU A 699 28.16 -24.78 -23.95
N LEU A 700 27.09 -25.47 -24.35
CA LEU A 700 26.41 -26.48 -23.54
C LEU A 700 26.38 -27.85 -24.24
N THR A 701 26.58 -28.93 -23.48
CA THR A 701 26.38 -30.33 -23.91
C THR A 701 25.34 -31.00 -23.02
N SER A 702 24.05 -30.82 -23.35
CA SER A 702 22.90 -31.36 -22.60
C SER A 702 22.85 -30.97 -21.11
N PRO A 703 21.83 -30.21 -20.70
CA PRO A 703 21.85 -28.78 -20.30
C PRO A 703 23.05 -28.26 -19.46
N THR A 704 24.18 -28.96 -19.44
CA THR A 704 25.38 -28.64 -18.65
C THR A 704 26.40 -27.88 -19.49
N LEU A 705 27.19 -27.03 -18.84
CA LEU A 705 28.33 -26.33 -19.47
C LEU A 705 29.35 -27.34 -19.97
N TRP A 706 29.80 -27.16 -21.21
CA TRP A 706 30.84 -28.00 -21.79
C TRP A 706 32.20 -27.69 -21.15
N PRO A 707 32.97 -28.70 -20.70
CA PRO A 707 34.22 -28.53 -19.96
C PRO A 707 35.37 -28.04 -20.87
N ALA A 708 35.40 -26.74 -21.15
CA ALA A 708 36.37 -26.12 -22.06
C ALA A 708 37.80 -26.06 -21.51
N GLU A 709 37.96 -26.11 -20.18
CA GLU A 709 39.25 -26.03 -19.51
C GLU A 709 40.20 -27.16 -19.95
N ALA A 710 39.65 -28.36 -20.20
CA ALA A 710 40.43 -29.48 -20.74
C ALA A 710 41.08 -29.14 -22.09
N TYR A 711 40.49 -28.24 -22.87
CA TYR A 711 40.98 -27.80 -24.17
C TYR A 711 41.74 -26.46 -24.10
N GLY A 712 42.12 -26.00 -22.91
CA GLY A 712 42.84 -24.74 -22.71
C GLY A 712 42.00 -23.49 -23.02
N GLN A 713 40.67 -23.61 -22.94
CA GLN A 713 39.72 -22.55 -23.27
C GLN A 713 38.85 -22.22 -22.06
N GLN A 714 38.35 -20.99 -21.99
CA GLN A 714 37.34 -20.57 -21.02
C GLN A 714 35.95 -20.85 -21.57
N ASN A 715 35.01 -21.29 -20.72
CA ASN A 715 33.58 -21.35 -21.04
C ASN A 715 32.82 -20.91 -19.78
N PRO A 716 32.12 -19.78 -19.83
CA PRO A 716 31.75 -19.00 -21.02
C PRO A 716 32.84 -18.04 -21.53
N GLN A 717 32.84 -17.80 -22.84
CA GLN A 717 33.67 -16.79 -23.50
C GLN A 717 32.93 -15.46 -23.57
N THR A 718 33.68 -14.36 -23.60
CA THR A 718 33.15 -13.01 -23.84
C THR A 718 33.63 -12.51 -25.20
N THR A 719 32.71 -11.97 -26.02
CA THR A 719 33.08 -11.44 -27.34
C THR A 719 33.97 -10.20 -27.24
N ASN A 720 34.95 -10.09 -28.15
CA ASN A 720 35.83 -8.92 -28.27
C ASN A 720 35.14 -7.73 -28.98
N ALA A 721 35.85 -6.62 -29.19
CA ALA A 721 35.37 -5.42 -29.91
C ALA A 721 34.81 -5.70 -31.33
N ASN A 722 35.27 -6.77 -31.98
CA ASN A 722 34.79 -7.21 -33.29
C ASN A 722 33.63 -8.21 -33.20
N GLY A 723 33.09 -8.45 -32.00
CA GLY A 723 32.01 -9.40 -31.72
C GLY A 723 32.44 -10.87 -31.85
N GLU A 724 33.75 -11.16 -31.82
CA GLU A 724 34.28 -12.47 -32.18
C GLU A 724 34.31 -13.46 -31.01
N PHE A 725 34.04 -14.73 -31.31
CA PHE A 725 34.18 -15.87 -30.39
C PHE A 725 34.54 -17.15 -31.15
N GLY A 726 34.99 -18.20 -30.46
CA GLY A 726 35.23 -19.49 -31.08
C GLY A 726 35.63 -20.57 -30.08
N TYR A 727 35.04 -21.75 -30.21
CA TYR A 727 35.37 -22.91 -29.39
C TYR A 727 35.99 -24.03 -30.23
N LEU A 728 37.08 -24.63 -29.74
CA LEU A 728 37.62 -25.91 -30.21
C LEU A 728 37.00 -27.04 -29.41
N VAL A 729 36.24 -27.92 -30.04
CA VAL A 729 35.39 -28.93 -29.40
C VAL A 729 35.52 -30.29 -30.09
N PRO A 730 35.31 -31.41 -29.38
CA PRO A 730 35.19 -32.71 -30.02
C PRO A 730 33.89 -32.81 -30.83
N VAL A 731 33.82 -33.75 -31.77
CA VAL A 731 32.59 -34.00 -32.54
C VAL A 731 31.45 -34.34 -31.57
N GLY A 732 30.38 -33.56 -31.61
CA GLY A 732 29.29 -33.65 -30.65
C GLY A 732 28.13 -32.71 -30.98
N ASN A 733 27.03 -32.89 -30.25
CA ASN A 733 25.87 -32.01 -30.34
C ASN A 733 25.96 -30.93 -29.27
N TYR A 734 25.95 -29.67 -29.69
CA TYR A 734 26.12 -28.52 -28.81
C TYR A 734 24.96 -27.53 -28.92
N ILE A 735 24.80 -26.74 -27.86
CA ILE A 735 23.94 -25.55 -27.83
C ILE A 735 24.82 -24.35 -27.47
N LEU A 736 24.60 -23.23 -28.14
CA LEU A 736 25.14 -21.93 -27.74
C LEU A 736 24.04 -21.19 -26.98
N HIS A 737 24.33 -20.83 -25.73
CA HIS A 737 23.52 -19.96 -24.89
C HIS A 737 24.18 -18.59 -24.82
N ILE A 738 23.45 -17.55 -25.24
CA ILE A 738 23.95 -16.21 -25.44
C ILE A 738 23.23 -15.27 -24.47
N GLU A 739 24.01 -14.58 -23.65
CA GLU A 739 23.49 -13.63 -22.68
C GLU A 739 24.28 -12.32 -22.69
N LYS A 740 23.56 -11.20 -22.65
CA LYS A 740 24.09 -9.85 -22.45
C LYS A 740 22.97 -8.95 -21.92
N GLU A 741 23.29 -8.13 -20.92
CA GLU A 741 22.34 -7.17 -20.38
C GLU A 741 21.86 -6.20 -21.48
N GLY A 742 20.56 -5.88 -21.48
CA GLY A 742 19.93 -5.06 -22.52
C GLY A 742 19.59 -5.80 -23.82
N TYR A 743 19.92 -7.09 -23.95
CA TYR A 743 19.56 -7.94 -25.09
C TYR A 743 18.70 -9.13 -24.64
N GLN A 744 17.88 -9.65 -25.56
CA GLN A 744 17.11 -10.86 -25.33
C GLN A 744 18.05 -12.06 -25.32
N THR A 745 18.01 -12.85 -24.25
CA THR A 745 18.71 -14.15 -24.16
C THR A 745 18.27 -15.07 -25.30
N GLN A 746 19.24 -15.70 -25.95
CA GLN A 746 19.00 -16.63 -27.06
C GLN A 746 19.72 -17.95 -26.84
N GLU A 747 19.09 -19.02 -27.25
CA GLU A 747 19.70 -20.34 -27.35
C GLU A 747 19.56 -20.86 -28.77
N THR A 748 20.62 -21.45 -29.31
CA THR A 748 20.53 -22.20 -30.55
C THR A 748 19.83 -23.53 -30.32
N GLY A 749 19.21 -24.12 -31.35
CA GLY A 749 18.89 -25.55 -31.28
C GLY A 749 20.16 -26.40 -31.21
N TYR A 750 20.03 -27.69 -30.88
CA TYR A 750 21.14 -28.64 -30.99
C TYR A 750 21.69 -28.63 -32.42
N PHE A 751 22.98 -28.38 -32.55
CA PHE A 751 23.69 -28.54 -33.83
C PHE A 751 24.87 -29.47 -33.65
N LEU A 752 25.09 -30.30 -34.66
CA LEU A 752 26.27 -31.17 -34.73
C LEU A 752 27.45 -30.31 -35.17
N SER A 753 28.49 -30.25 -34.34
CA SER A 753 29.80 -29.74 -34.75
C SER A 753 30.38 -30.70 -35.79
N ARG A 754 30.40 -30.28 -37.07
CA ARG A 754 30.90 -31.07 -38.22
C ARG A 754 32.41 -30.95 -38.43
N GLY A 755 33.04 -30.01 -37.75
CA GLY A 755 34.48 -29.78 -37.70
C GLY A 755 34.82 -29.30 -36.29
N VAL A 756 36.06 -29.49 -35.87
CA VAL A 756 36.59 -29.29 -34.51
C VAL A 756 36.34 -27.87 -33.96
N VAL A 757 35.85 -26.93 -34.77
CA VAL A 757 35.58 -25.55 -34.41
C VAL A 757 34.06 -25.25 -34.38
N VAL A 758 33.61 -24.56 -33.34
CA VAL A 758 32.29 -23.91 -33.26
C VAL A 758 32.49 -22.41 -33.43
N ASN A 759 32.09 -21.88 -34.58
CA ASN A 759 32.31 -20.49 -35.00
C ASN A 759 31.05 -19.87 -35.64
N ASN A 760 29.86 -20.13 -35.07
CA ASN A 760 28.59 -19.67 -35.62
C ASN A 760 28.50 -18.13 -35.70
N GLN A 761 27.85 -17.63 -36.76
CA GLN A 761 27.46 -16.21 -36.85
C GLN A 761 26.01 -16.05 -36.35
N LEU A 762 25.81 -15.23 -35.31
CA LEU A 762 24.53 -15.12 -34.58
C LEU A 762 24.08 -13.66 -34.47
N GLN A 763 22.76 -13.44 -34.51
CA GLN A 763 22.16 -12.09 -34.41
C GLN A 763 21.36 -11.91 -33.12
N VAL A 764 21.75 -10.94 -32.29
CA VAL A 764 21.06 -10.61 -31.04
C VAL A 764 20.01 -9.52 -31.22
N LEU A 765 19.00 -9.52 -30.35
CA LEU A 765 17.90 -8.55 -30.35
C LEU A 765 17.95 -7.69 -29.08
N ALA A 766 18.08 -6.37 -29.23
CA ALA A 766 18.05 -5.44 -28.10
C ALA A 766 16.64 -5.33 -27.49
N ILE A 767 16.56 -5.27 -26.17
CA ILE A 767 15.31 -5.08 -25.41
C ILE A 767 15.01 -3.58 -25.32
N PRO A 768 13.82 -3.11 -25.75
CA PRO A 768 13.46 -1.70 -25.65
C PRO A 768 13.32 -1.25 -24.18
N PRO A 769 13.73 -0.01 -23.83
CA PRO A 769 13.71 0.49 -22.45
C PRO A 769 12.30 0.61 -21.86
N LYS A 770 12.17 0.67 -20.53
CA LYS A 770 10.87 0.82 -19.87
C LYS A 770 10.27 2.19 -20.18
N LEU A 771 8.94 2.29 -20.07
CA LEU A 771 8.24 3.53 -20.42
C LEU A 771 8.62 4.69 -19.49
N GLU A 772 8.96 4.39 -18.24
CA GLU A 772 9.41 5.33 -17.22
C GLU A 772 10.80 5.92 -17.51
N ASP A 773 11.70 5.14 -18.10
CA ASP A 773 13.07 5.57 -18.41
C ASP A 773 13.16 6.49 -19.65
N VAL A 774 12.05 6.60 -20.40
CA VAL A 774 11.97 7.35 -21.67
C VAL A 774 11.27 8.71 -21.49
N ILE A 775 10.67 8.94 -20.31
CA ILE A 775 10.00 10.19 -19.96
C ILE A 775 11.01 11.07 -19.21
N ASP A 776 11.44 12.16 -19.86
CA ASP A 776 12.34 13.14 -19.26
C ASP A 776 11.52 14.33 -18.71
N PRO A 777 11.58 14.63 -17.40
CA PRO A 777 10.87 15.77 -16.83
C PRO A 777 11.37 17.14 -17.35
N ASN A 778 12.52 17.19 -18.01
CA ASN A 778 13.13 18.41 -18.54
C ASN A 778 12.76 18.72 -20.00
N VAL A 779 12.03 17.82 -20.69
CA VAL A 779 11.58 18.05 -22.07
C VAL A 779 10.08 18.35 -22.13
N SER A 780 9.67 19.01 -23.22
CA SER A 780 8.26 19.37 -23.43
C SER A 780 7.35 18.14 -23.45
N VAL A 781 6.09 18.33 -23.05
CA VAL A 781 5.05 17.28 -23.11
C VAL A 781 4.93 16.69 -24.51
N VAL A 782 5.10 17.49 -25.56
CA VAL A 782 5.07 17.04 -26.96
C VAL A 782 6.25 16.13 -27.27
N GLN A 783 7.46 16.47 -26.80
CA GLN A 783 8.63 15.61 -26.99
C GLN A 783 8.52 14.30 -26.20
N ASN A 784 7.97 14.34 -24.98
CA ASN A 784 7.66 13.12 -24.23
C ASN A 784 6.61 12.25 -24.93
N ILE A 785 5.62 12.84 -25.62
CA ILE A 785 4.67 12.09 -26.45
C ILE A 785 5.37 11.40 -27.63
N VAL A 786 6.32 12.07 -28.29
CA VAL A 786 7.11 11.48 -29.38
C VAL A 786 7.99 10.35 -28.85
N ASN A 787 8.73 10.55 -27.77
CA ASN A 787 9.59 9.53 -27.17
C ASN A 787 8.78 8.29 -26.73
N VAL A 788 7.59 8.51 -26.15
CA VAL A 788 6.67 7.42 -25.78
C VAL A 788 6.11 6.71 -27.02
N ALA A 789 5.77 7.45 -28.08
CA ALA A 789 5.28 6.86 -29.33
C ALA A 789 6.36 6.02 -30.04
N GLU A 790 7.61 6.49 -30.08
CA GLU A 790 8.76 5.75 -30.61
C GLU A 790 9.04 4.49 -29.79
N ASN A 791 9.04 4.58 -28.45
CA ASN A 791 9.21 3.41 -27.58
C ASN A 791 8.06 2.40 -27.72
N LEU A 792 6.82 2.85 -27.94
CA LEU A 792 5.69 1.97 -28.27
C LEU A 792 5.88 1.30 -29.64
N GLY A 793 6.37 2.03 -30.63
CA GLY A 793 6.74 1.51 -31.95
C GLY A 793 7.82 0.43 -31.87
N GLU A 794 8.87 0.65 -31.07
CA GLU A 794 9.92 -0.33 -30.83
C GLU A 794 9.42 -1.55 -30.06
N LYS A 795 8.57 -1.37 -29.05
CA LYS A 795 7.95 -2.49 -28.30
C LYS A 795 7.05 -3.35 -29.17
N THR A 796 6.28 -2.74 -30.08
CA THR A 796 5.44 -3.49 -31.04
C THR A 796 6.28 -4.24 -32.07
N SER A 797 7.35 -3.63 -32.60
CA SER A 797 8.33 -4.27 -33.49
C SER A 797 9.11 -5.41 -32.80
N PHE A 798 9.55 -5.20 -31.55
CA PHE A 798 10.19 -6.22 -30.72
C PHE A 798 9.25 -7.39 -30.48
N ALA A 799 8.00 -7.14 -30.05
CA ALA A 799 7.00 -8.17 -29.86
C ALA A 799 6.73 -8.97 -31.15
N ALA A 800 6.65 -8.29 -32.30
CA ALA A 800 6.49 -8.96 -33.60
C ALA A 800 7.69 -9.86 -33.96
N LYS A 801 8.94 -9.42 -33.71
CA LYS A 801 10.16 -10.21 -33.94
C LYS A 801 10.29 -11.40 -32.98
N VAL A 802 9.92 -11.24 -31.71
CA VAL A 802 9.90 -12.33 -30.72
C VAL A 802 8.83 -13.38 -31.08
N VAL A 803 7.65 -12.92 -31.49
CA VAL A 803 6.56 -13.81 -31.91
C VAL A 803 6.92 -14.56 -33.20
N SER A 804 7.55 -13.90 -34.19
CA SER A 804 7.99 -14.59 -35.41
C SER A 804 9.10 -15.61 -35.14
N GLN A 805 10.05 -15.32 -34.24
CA GLN A 805 11.07 -16.29 -33.81
C GLN A 805 10.47 -17.51 -33.09
N LYS A 806 9.51 -17.30 -32.17
CA LYS A 806 8.83 -18.40 -31.46
C LYS A 806 7.87 -19.19 -32.37
N ALA A 807 7.18 -18.53 -33.31
CA ALA A 807 6.29 -19.17 -34.26
C ALA A 807 7.04 -20.10 -35.25
N LEU A 808 8.28 -19.75 -35.63
CA LEU A 808 9.11 -20.59 -36.50
C LEU A 808 9.59 -21.88 -35.80
N ALA A 809 9.80 -21.84 -34.48
CA ALA A 809 10.14 -23.01 -33.67
C ALA A 809 8.94 -23.95 -33.49
N SER A 810 7.75 -23.41 -33.20
CA SER A 810 6.50 -24.20 -33.09
C SER A 810 6.03 -24.78 -34.43
N ALA A 811 6.29 -24.10 -35.55
CA ALA A 811 5.92 -24.59 -36.88
C ALA A 811 6.73 -25.82 -37.30
N LYS A 812 7.99 -25.96 -36.87
CA LYS A 812 8.81 -27.16 -37.13
C LYS A 812 8.31 -28.39 -36.37
N ASP A 813 7.77 -28.22 -35.17
CA ASP A 813 7.16 -29.32 -34.39
C ASP A 813 5.77 -29.71 -34.95
N ALA A 814 4.99 -28.73 -35.43
CA ALA A 814 3.67 -28.99 -36.03
C ALA A 814 3.74 -29.71 -37.38
N VAL A 815 4.76 -29.40 -38.21
CA VAL A 815 4.96 -30.07 -39.52
C VAL A 815 5.43 -31.52 -39.35
N LYS A 816 6.08 -31.87 -38.23
CA LYS A 816 6.48 -33.25 -37.92
C LYS A 816 5.29 -34.14 -37.53
N ASN A 817 4.24 -33.55 -36.92
CA ASN A 817 3.03 -34.28 -36.50
C ASN A 817 1.89 -34.26 -37.55
N ALA A 818 1.95 -33.39 -38.55
CA ALA A 818 0.91 -33.28 -39.58
C ALA A 818 0.98 -34.38 -40.66
N ASN A 819 2.13 -35.04 -40.85
CA ASN A 819 2.27 -36.11 -41.83
C ASN A 819 1.74 -37.48 -41.37
N GLU A 820 1.31 -37.63 -40.11
CA GLU A 820 0.70 -38.88 -39.60
C GLU A 820 -0.85 -38.84 -39.54
N PHE A 821 -1.48 -37.67 -39.73
CA PHE A 821 -2.94 -37.54 -39.62
C PHE A 821 -3.69 -37.43 -40.96
N VAL A 822 -2.97 -37.33 -42.08
CA VAL A 822 -3.56 -37.13 -43.42
C VAL A 822 -4.02 -38.44 -44.08
N ASN A 823 -3.62 -39.61 -43.57
CA ASN A 823 -3.85 -40.91 -44.22
C ASN A 823 -4.73 -41.92 -43.45
N ASN A 824 -5.71 -41.47 -42.65
CA ASN A 824 -6.72 -42.38 -42.06
C ASN A 824 -8.10 -42.22 -42.75
N PRO A 825 -8.55 -43.18 -43.56
CA PRO A 825 -9.78 -43.06 -44.36
C PRO A 825 -11.05 -43.55 -43.63
N ILE A 826 -11.17 -43.32 -42.32
CA ILE A 826 -12.38 -43.62 -41.56
C ILE A 826 -12.78 -42.36 -40.79
N VAL A 827 -13.57 -41.48 -41.41
CA VAL A 827 -14.78 -40.81 -40.88
C VAL A 827 -15.28 -39.92 -42.03
N LYS A 828 -15.78 -40.58 -43.06
CA LYS A 828 -16.64 -40.03 -44.11
C LYS A 828 -17.95 -40.79 -43.97
N GLU A 829 -19.05 -40.06 -43.90
CA GLU A 829 -20.44 -40.52 -43.78
C GLU A 829 -20.95 -40.98 -42.41
N THR A 830 -21.84 -40.17 -41.85
CA THR A 830 -23.18 -40.45 -41.26
C THR A 830 -23.43 -39.37 -40.19
N THR A 831 -24.47 -38.53 -40.16
CA THR A 831 -25.79 -38.41 -40.80
C THR A 831 -26.23 -36.97 -40.47
N LYS A 832 -26.53 -36.08 -41.43
CA LYS A 832 -27.83 -35.85 -42.09
C LYS A 832 -28.98 -35.48 -41.13
N ASP A 833 -29.79 -34.52 -41.62
CA ASP A 833 -31.17 -34.16 -41.24
C ASP A 833 -31.33 -33.02 -40.20
N VAL A 834 -32.19 -32.00 -40.36
CA VAL A 834 -33.26 -31.68 -41.34
C VAL A 834 -33.59 -30.17 -41.19
N VAL A 835 -33.50 -29.34 -42.24
CA VAL A 835 -34.57 -28.80 -43.12
C VAL A 835 -35.51 -27.74 -42.49
N ALA A 836 -35.29 -26.45 -42.87
CA ALA A 836 -36.16 -25.46 -43.56
C ALA A 836 -37.70 -25.36 -43.23
N PRO A 837 -38.51 -24.43 -43.81
CA PRO A 837 -38.48 -22.96 -44.06
C PRO A 837 -39.88 -22.28 -43.78
N VAL A 838 -40.24 -21.20 -44.52
CA VAL A 838 -41.57 -20.54 -44.78
C VAL A 838 -41.69 -19.14 -44.15
N VAL A 839 -41.58 -17.98 -44.83
CA VAL A 839 -42.29 -17.35 -45.99
C VAL A 839 -43.77 -17.01 -45.73
N ALA A 840 -44.15 -15.72 -45.70
CA ALA A 840 -45.24 -15.12 -46.50
C ALA A 840 -45.84 -13.81 -45.91
N GLY A 841 -46.12 -12.86 -46.82
CA GLY A 841 -47.07 -11.73 -46.68
C GLY A 841 -46.40 -10.35 -46.63
N ALA A 842 -46.12 -9.63 -47.73
CA ALA A 842 -47.05 -8.94 -48.68
C ALA A 842 -48.04 -8.00 -47.94
N ALA A 843 -48.34 -6.75 -48.30
CA ALA A 843 -48.07 -5.90 -49.46
C ALA A 843 -48.34 -4.42 -49.03
N ALA A 844 -47.63 -3.45 -49.61
CA ALA A 844 -48.14 -2.35 -50.44
C ALA A 844 -48.98 -1.22 -49.77
N VAL A 845 -48.55 0.02 -50.08
CA VAL A 845 -49.26 1.32 -50.03
C VAL A 845 -49.69 1.76 -48.61
N SER A 846 -49.21 2.84 -48.01
CA SER A 846 -49.32 4.22 -48.50
C SER A 846 -48.59 5.15 -47.54
N ALA A 847 -48.01 6.22 -48.10
CA ALA A 847 -48.01 7.59 -47.58
C ALA A 847 -47.84 7.85 -46.06
N THR A 848 -46.89 8.74 -45.77
CA THR A 848 -46.83 9.62 -44.59
C THR A 848 -46.63 8.95 -43.22
N THR A 849 -45.37 8.92 -42.75
CA THR A 849 -44.90 9.33 -41.39
C THR A 849 -43.49 8.78 -41.10
N ALA A 850 -42.50 9.08 -41.94
CA ALA A 850 -41.09 8.76 -41.67
C ALA A 850 -40.43 9.65 -40.57
N VAL A 851 -41.23 10.39 -39.79
CA VAL A 851 -40.76 11.26 -38.69
C VAL A 851 -40.84 10.54 -37.32
N GLY A 852 -41.51 9.38 -37.22
CA GLY A 852 -41.71 8.67 -35.93
C GLY A 852 -40.60 7.70 -35.52
N ALA A 853 -39.93 7.03 -36.47
CA ALA A 853 -38.98 5.95 -36.15
C ALA A 853 -37.65 6.44 -35.57
N SER A 854 -37.17 7.62 -35.99
CA SER A 854 -35.98 8.25 -35.43
C SER A 854 -36.22 8.76 -33.99
N GLN A 855 -37.39 9.33 -33.72
CA GLN A 855 -37.82 9.77 -32.40
C GLN A 855 -37.99 8.59 -31.43
N PHE A 856 -38.50 7.45 -31.91
CA PHE A 856 -38.62 6.21 -31.16
C PHE A 856 -37.25 5.66 -30.69
N ILE A 857 -36.24 5.67 -31.57
CA ILE A 857 -34.87 5.24 -31.23
C ILE A 857 -34.22 6.18 -30.20
N LEU A 858 -34.50 7.48 -30.27
CA LEU A 858 -34.03 8.44 -29.27
C LEU A 858 -34.68 8.22 -27.90
N TYR A 859 -35.98 7.91 -27.85
CA TYR A 859 -36.68 7.60 -26.59
C TYR A 859 -36.17 6.32 -25.92
N LEU A 860 -35.88 5.27 -26.70
CA LEU A 860 -35.37 3.99 -26.17
C LEU A 860 -34.09 4.13 -25.33
N ARG A 861 -33.30 5.18 -25.55
CA ARG A 861 -32.09 5.48 -24.74
C ARG A 861 -32.41 5.71 -23.26
N PHE A 862 -33.60 6.23 -22.94
CA PHE A 862 -34.02 6.48 -21.56
C PHE A 862 -34.57 5.23 -20.87
N LEU A 863 -35.20 4.32 -21.64
CA LEU A 863 -35.85 3.09 -21.15
C LEU A 863 -34.85 2.10 -20.51
N PHE A 864 -33.60 2.03 -21.01
CA PHE A 864 -32.58 1.07 -20.55
C PHE A 864 -31.74 1.52 -19.34
N THR A 865 -32.09 2.64 -18.71
CA THR A 865 -31.33 3.14 -17.55
C THR A 865 -31.75 2.49 -16.22
N GLN A 866 -33.00 2.03 -16.10
CA GLN A 866 -33.58 1.50 -14.86
C GLN A 866 -33.03 0.15 -14.39
N PRO A 867 -32.60 -0.79 -15.27
CA PRO A 867 -31.90 -2.01 -14.85
C PRO A 867 -30.62 -1.75 -14.03
N ILE A 868 -30.05 -0.55 -14.10
CA ILE A 868 -28.88 -0.16 -13.28
C ILE A 868 -29.17 -0.19 -11.78
N LEU A 869 -30.45 -0.08 -11.38
CA LEU A 869 -30.90 -0.18 -9.98
C LEU A 869 -30.74 -1.60 -9.41
N VAL A 870 -30.61 -2.62 -10.26
CA VAL A 870 -30.44 -4.04 -9.85
C VAL A 870 -29.01 -4.53 -10.08
N LEU A 871 -28.26 -3.87 -10.97
CA LEU A 871 -26.82 -4.08 -11.11
C LEU A 871 -26.12 -3.73 -9.79
N PHE A 872 -25.31 -4.66 -9.26
CA PHE A 872 -24.65 -4.56 -7.95
C PHE A 872 -25.55 -4.70 -6.71
N ARG A 873 -26.80 -5.17 -6.86
CA ARG A 873 -27.67 -5.48 -5.70
C ARG A 873 -27.01 -6.51 -4.78
N ARG A 874 -26.90 -6.17 -3.49
CA ARG A 874 -26.38 -7.08 -2.45
C ARG A 874 -27.49 -7.95 -1.88
N LYS A 875 -27.13 -9.17 -1.49
CA LYS A 875 -28.05 -10.11 -0.83
C LYS A 875 -27.97 -9.91 0.69
N ARG A 876 -29.12 -9.84 1.38
CA ARG A 876 -29.18 -9.89 2.84
C ARG A 876 -28.85 -11.30 3.31
N LYS A 877 -27.93 -11.42 4.27
CA LYS A 877 -27.57 -12.69 4.92
C LYS A 877 -28.51 -12.96 6.10
N GLY A 878 -28.61 -14.22 6.52
CA GLY A 878 -29.49 -14.63 7.64
C GLY A 878 -28.89 -14.41 9.03
N TRP A 879 -27.69 -13.80 9.11
CA TRP A 879 -26.90 -13.54 10.30
C TRP A 879 -26.28 -12.14 10.24
N GLY A 880 -25.96 -11.59 11.41
CA GLY A 880 -25.25 -10.32 11.56
C GLY A 880 -23.74 -10.55 11.60
N VAL A 881 -22.97 -9.52 11.26
CA VAL A 881 -21.50 -9.51 11.29
C VAL A 881 -21.03 -8.31 12.11
N ILE A 882 -20.13 -8.55 13.04
CA ILE A 882 -19.36 -7.54 13.76
C ILE A 882 -18.01 -7.40 13.05
N TYR A 883 -17.65 -6.18 12.70
CA TYR A 883 -16.49 -5.92 11.86
C TYR A 883 -15.85 -4.59 12.19
N ASN A 884 -14.56 -4.46 11.85
CA ASN A 884 -13.82 -3.21 11.97
C ASN A 884 -14.39 -2.19 10.98
N SER A 885 -14.84 -1.05 11.48
CA SER A 885 -15.50 -0.02 10.70
C SER A 885 -14.61 0.61 9.62
N LEU A 886 -13.28 0.56 9.76
CA LEU A 886 -12.30 1.06 8.79
C LEU A 886 -11.90 -0.01 7.77
N THR A 887 -11.36 -1.14 8.24
CA THR A 887 -10.80 -2.19 7.35
C THR A 887 -11.87 -3.07 6.72
N LYS A 888 -13.09 -3.06 7.27
CA LYS A 888 -14.20 -3.96 6.93
C LYS A 888 -13.90 -5.44 7.16
N MET A 889 -12.83 -5.74 7.89
CA MET A 889 -12.53 -7.10 8.30
C MET A 889 -13.43 -7.51 9.47
N PRO A 890 -13.99 -8.72 9.47
CA PRO A 890 -14.78 -9.22 10.58
C PRO A 890 -13.94 -9.38 11.86
N LEU A 891 -14.59 -9.25 13.02
CA LEU A 891 -13.93 -9.32 14.33
C LEU A 891 -14.30 -10.61 15.07
N ASP A 892 -13.30 -11.44 15.34
CA ASP A 892 -13.43 -12.70 16.09
C ASP A 892 -13.53 -12.47 17.60
N LEU A 893 -14.14 -13.43 18.29
CA LEU A 893 -14.24 -13.53 19.76
C LEU A 893 -14.92 -12.35 20.46
N VAL A 894 -15.72 -11.56 19.73
CA VAL A 894 -16.49 -10.46 20.29
C VAL A 894 -17.66 -11.04 21.10
N THR A 895 -17.74 -10.66 22.37
CA THR A 895 -18.88 -11.03 23.21
C THR A 895 -20.06 -10.10 22.94
N VAL A 896 -21.15 -10.65 22.42
CA VAL A 896 -22.39 -9.97 22.07
C VAL A 896 -23.47 -10.31 23.08
N ARG A 897 -23.97 -9.31 23.81
CA ARG A 897 -25.01 -9.45 24.83
C ARG A 897 -26.29 -8.79 24.36
N LEU A 898 -27.36 -9.56 24.27
CA LEU A 898 -28.70 -9.02 24.05
C LEU A 898 -29.32 -8.66 25.39
N LEU A 899 -29.60 -7.38 25.61
CA LEU A 899 -30.18 -6.81 26.81
C LEU A 899 -31.65 -6.47 26.59
N ASP A 900 -32.48 -6.67 27.61
CA ASP A 900 -33.81 -6.07 27.64
C ASP A 900 -33.70 -4.54 27.77
N ALA A 901 -34.44 -3.78 26.95
CA ALA A 901 -34.24 -2.34 26.85
C ALA A 901 -34.66 -1.56 28.11
N GLU A 902 -35.67 -2.05 28.83
CA GLU A 902 -36.23 -1.41 30.02
C GLU A 902 -35.46 -1.81 31.28
N SER A 903 -35.26 -3.12 31.49
CA SER A 903 -34.62 -3.64 32.69
C SER A 903 -33.09 -3.74 32.60
N LYS A 904 -32.50 -3.56 31.42
CA LYS A 904 -31.07 -3.74 31.11
C LYS A 904 -30.53 -5.12 31.54
N ARG A 905 -31.40 -6.11 31.72
CA ARG A 905 -31.01 -7.49 32.06
C ARG A 905 -30.52 -8.22 30.82
N VAL A 906 -29.46 -9.01 30.95
CA VAL A 906 -28.92 -9.84 29.86
C VAL A 906 -29.89 -11.01 29.58
N MET A 907 -30.42 -11.05 28.36
CA MET A 907 -31.35 -12.08 27.88
C MET A 907 -30.61 -13.24 27.23
N GLN A 908 -29.67 -12.94 26.34
CA GLN A 908 -28.85 -13.92 25.63
C GLN A 908 -27.43 -13.37 25.47
N THR A 909 -26.42 -14.23 25.58
CA THR A 909 -25.03 -13.89 25.29
C THR A 909 -24.52 -14.85 24.21
N LYS A 910 -23.84 -14.31 23.20
CA LYS A 910 -23.15 -15.06 22.16
C LYS A 910 -21.73 -14.52 21.97
N VAL A 911 -20.85 -15.35 21.45
CA VAL A 911 -19.50 -14.96 21.06
C VAL A 911 -19.42 -15.10 19.54
N THR A 912 -18.83 -14.11 18.86
CA THR A 912 -18.63 -14.19 17.42
C THR A 912 -17.58 -15.24 17.06
N ASP A 913 -17.69 -15.81 15.87
CA ASP A 913 -16.66 -16.67 15.30
C ASP A 913 -15.59 -15.85 14.54
N LYS A 914 -14.61 -16.53 13.94
CA LYS A 914 -13.54 -15.95 13.10
C LYS A 914 -14.00 -15.05 11.95
N GLU A 915 -15.27 -15.10 11.60
CA GLU A 915 -15.89 -14.24 10.58
C GLU A 915 -16.83 -13.18 11.19
N GLY A 916 -16.75 -12.97 12.50
CA GLY A 916 -17.45 -11.93 13.24
C GLY A 916 -18.95 -12.14 13.37
N ARG A 917 -19.46 -13.35 13.17
CA ARG A 917 -20.89 -13.55 12.93
C ARG A 917 -21.67 -13.83 14.20
N PHE A 918 -22.93 -13.40 14.22
CA PHE A 918 -23.87 -13.69 15.30
C PHE A 918 -25.34 -13.68 14.82
N ALA A 919 -26.24 -14.28 15.60
CA ALA A 919 -27.69 -14.19 15.40
C ALA A 919 -28.42 -14.49 16.72
N PHE A 920 -29.41 -13.67 17.08
CA PHE A 920 -30.28 -13.89 18.24
C PHE A 920 -31.72 -14.19 17.83
N LEU A 921 -32.39 -15.04 18.61
CA LEU A 921 -33.81 -15.36 18.45
C LEU A 921 -34.55 -15.02 19.75
N PRO A 922 -34.83 -13.73 20.02
CA PRO A 922 -35.53 -13.32 21.23
C PRO A 922 -37.06 -13.43 21.11
N ALA A 923 -37.73 -13.36 22.26
CA ALA A 923 -39.17 -13.13 22.32
C ALA A 923 -39.52 -11.72 21.80
N PRO A 924 -40.81 -11.38 21.57
CA PRO A 924 -41.21 -10.00 21.32
C PRO A 924 -40.87 -9.10 22.50
N GLY A 925 -40.34 -7.93 22.20
CA GLY A 925 -39.89 -6.98 23.20
C GLY A 925 -39.00 -5.91 22.58
N LYS A 926 -38.52 -5.00 23.43
CA LYS A 926 -37.55 -3.98 23.07
C LYS A 926 -36.18 -4.42 23.59
N TYR A 927 -35.19 -4.48 22.72
CA TYR A 927 -33.87 -4.97 23.06
C TYR A 927 -32.77 -3.98 22.70
N LEU A 928 -31.65 -4.08 23.40
CA LEU A 928 -30.38 -3.41 23.12
C LEU A 928 -29.28 -4.45 22.96
N ILE A 929 -28.28 -4.16 22.14
CA ILE A 929 -27.09 -5.01 22.03
C ILE A 929 -25.93 -4.30 22.72
N ASP A 930 -25.30 -4.98 23.67
CA ASP A 930 -24.06 -4.58 24.33
C ASP A 930 -22.90 -5.46 23.84
N LEU A 931 -21.74 -4.85 23.62
CA LEU A 931 -20.57 -5.48 23.02
C LEU A 931 -19.38 -5.38 23.96
N LYS A 932 -18.65 -6.48 24.15
CA LYS A 932 -17.39 -6.50 24.88
C LYS A 932 -16.26 -7.01 23.99
N GLN A 933 -15.34 -6.13 23.63
CA GLN A 933 -14.09 -6.40 22.90
C GLN A 933 -13.06 -5.31 23.24
N GLY A 934 -11.81 -5.67 23.54
CA GLY A 934 -10.74 -4.69 23.80
C GLY A 934 -10.26 -4.00 22.52
N GLY A 935 -9.91 -2.71 22.62
CA GLY A 935 -9.32 -1.94 21.51
C GLY A 935 -10.31 -1.35 20.49
N PHE A 936 -11.61 -1.48 20.73
CA PHE A 936 -12.66 -0.97 19.82
C PHE A 936 -13.72 -0.16 20.57
N LYS A 937 -14.27 0.87 19.91
CA LYS A 937 -15.36 1.73 20.38
C LYS A 937 -16.67 1.40 19.67
N PHE A 938 -17.77 1.43 20.44
CA PHE A 938 -19.15 1.30 19.99
C PHE A 938 -20.04 2.29 20.76
N PRO A 939 -21.04 2.95 20.13
CA PRO A 939 -21.34 3.00 18.69
C PRO A 939 -20.21 3.61 17.85
N THR A 940 -20.28 3.40 16.53
CA THR A 940 -19.31 4.00 15.58
C THR A 940 -19.55 5.51 15.41
N ASP A 941 -18.48 6.30 15.44
CA ASP A 941 -18.52 7.73 15.11
C ASP A 941 -18.54 7.94 13.59
N PHE A 942 -17.92 7.03 12.81
CA PHE A 942 -17.78 7.18 11.34
C PHE A 942 -19.08 7.01 10.56
N PHE A 943 -20.01 6.19 11.05
CA PHE A 943 -21.25 5.85 10.35
C PHE A 943 -22.51 6.20 11.15
N LEU A 944 -22.40 7.12 12.10
CA LEU A 944 -23.53 7.59 12.89
C LEU A 944 -24.65 8.06 11.93
N ASN A 945 -25.87 7.53 12.10
CA ASN A 945 -27.06 7.78 11.27
C ASN A 945 -27.11 7.11 9.87
N PHE A 946 -26.13 6.28 9.49
CA PHE A 946 -26.19 5.52 8.22
C PHE A 946 -26.72 4.11 8.45
N LYS A 947 -27.80 3.70 7.77
CA LYS A 947 -28.36 2.32 7.87
C LYS A 947 -27.65 1.28 7.00
N GLU A 948 -26.68 1.69 6.19
CA GLU A 948 -25.90 0.83 5.30
C GLU A 948 -24.54 1.46 4.99
N ASP A 949 -23.52 0.63 4.71
CA ASP A 949 -22.21 1.08 4.21
C ASP A 949 -21.81 0.37 2.89
N HIS A 950 -20.55 0.52 2.48
CA HIS A 950 -20.05 -0.05 1.24
C HIS A 950 -19.87 -1.58 1.26
N ALA A 951 -19.95 -2.26 2.41
CA ALA A 951 -19.78 -3.70 2.52
C ALA A 951 -21.04 -4.38 3.09
N PHE A 952 -21.70 -3.75 4.06
CA PHE A 952 -22.77 -4.30 4.88
C PHE A 952 -24.07 -3.45 4.81
N LEU A 953 -25.21 -4.12 4.99
CA LEU A 953 -26.56 -3.53 5.03
C LEU A 953 -27.11 -3.66 6.45
N ASP A 954 -28.09 -2.84 6.85
CA ASP A 954 -28.77 -2.97 8.15
C ASP A 954 -27.80 -2.76 9.33
N LEU A 955 -27.11 -1.62 9.32
CA LEU A 955 -26.15 -1.23 10.35
C LEU A 955 -26.86 -0.85 11.66
N TYR A 956 -26.30 -1.33 12.76
CA TYR A 956 -26.77 -1.06 14.10
C TYR A 956 -25.79 -0.17 14.87
N HIS A 957 -26.35 0.84 15.53
CA HIS A 957 -25.63 1.94 16.17
C HIS A 957 -26.04 2.15 17.63
N GLY A 958 -26.60 1.11 18.26
CA GLY A 958 -27.02 1.16 19.66
C GLY A 958 -28.46 1.64 19.85
N GLU A 959 -29.25 1.78 18.79
CA GLU A 959 -30.67 2.11 18.89
C GLU A 959 -31.49 0.98 19.54
N ILE A 960 -32.70 1.29 20.00
CA ILE A 960 -33.60 0.26 20.54
C ILE A 960 -34.16 -0.58 19.37
N ILE A 961 -33.96 -1.89 19.42
CA ILE A 961 -34.51 -2.84 18.46
C ILE A 961 -35.87 -3.32 18.96
N GLU A 962 -36.93 -2.95 18.24
CA GLU A 962 -38.28 -3.41 18.54
C GLU A 962 -38.61 -4.70 17.76
N VAL A 963 -38.74 -5.81 18.48
CA VAL A 963 -39.19 -7.08 17.92
C VAL A 963 -40.70 -7.16 18.03
N LYS A 964 -41.39 -6.65 17.00
CA LYS A 964 -42.87 -6.59 16.93
C LYS A 964 -43.52 -7.96 16.70
N GLU A 965 -42.88 -8.80 15.90
CA GLU A 965 -43.39 -10.12 15.56
C GLU A 965 -42.76 -11.19 16.46
N LYS A 966 -43.60 -12.10 17.00
CA LYS A 966 -43.15 -13.35 17.65
C LYS A 966 -42.34 -14.17 16.65
N GLY A 967 -41.02 -13.98 16.61
CA GLY A 967 -40.09 -14.67 15.69
C GLY A 967 -39.08 -13.87 14.91
N ALA A 968 -38.96 -12.56 15.10
CA ALA A 968 -37.93 -11.82 14.37
C ALA A 968 -36.54 -12.18 14.91
N VAL A 969 -35.65 -12.61 14.02
CA VAL A 969 -34.23 -12.83 14.35
C VAL A 969 -33.53 -11.49 14.34
N ILE A 970 -32.76 -11.19 15.39
CA ILE A 970 -31.93 -10.00 15.47
C ILE A 970 -30.57 -10.32 14.85
N THR A 971 -30.31 -9.75 13.67
CA THR A 971 -29.11 -9.99 12.86
C THR A 971 -28.54 -8.71 12.22
N PRO A 972 -28.48 -7.56 12.90
CA PRO A 972 -27.88 -6.38 12.30
C PRO A 972 -26.38 -6.57 12.11
N ASN A 973 -25.79 -5.84 11.17
CA ASN A 973 -24.35 -5.74 11.07
C ASN A 973 -23.87 -4.62 11.99
N ILE A 974 -22.81 -4.86 12.78
CA ILE A 974 -22.34 -3.93 13.79
C ILE A 974 -20.90 -3.50 13.47
N PRO A 975 -20.68 -2.25 13.03
CA PRO A 975 -19.34 -1.69 12.88
C PRO A 975 -18.75 -1.32 14.25
N LEU A 976 -17.47 -1.62 14.44
CA LEU A 976 -16.68 -1.25 15.61
C LEU A 976 -15.48 -0.39 15.21
N ASP A 977 -15.26 0.73 15.91
CA ASP A 977 -14.21 1.68 15.58
C ASP A 977 -12.92 1.32 16.32
N PRO A 978 -11.79 1.06 15.64
CA PRO A 978 -10.52 0.83 16.33
C PRO A 978 -10.06 2.10 17.05
N LEU A 979 -9.64 1.97 18.30
CA LEU A 979 -9.10 3.09 19.08
C LEU A 979 -7.65 3.36 18.62
N GLY A 980 -7.40 4.52 17.98
CA GLY A 980 -6.04 4.97 17.62
C GLY A 980 -5.67 4.97 16.13
N GLU A 981 -6.60 4.73 15.21
CA GLU A 981 -6.36 4.84 13.75
C GLU A 981 -7.19 5.97 13.11
N GLU A 982 -6.56 6.92 12.44
CA GLU A 982 -7.23 7.94 11.61
C GLU A 982 -7.09 7.63 10.10
N LEU A 983 -8.13 7.91 9.30
CA LEU A 983 -8.13 7.67 7.85
C LEU A 983 -7.94 8.94 6.99
N PRO A 984 -7.28 8.82 5.82
CA PRO A 984 -7.26 9.84 4.78
C PRO A 984 -8.59 9.93 4.00
N ILE A 985 -9.19 11.12 4.03
CA ILE A 985 -10.52 11.52 3.51
C ILE A 985 -10.77 11.14 2.03
N LYS A 986 -9.72 11.02 1.21
CA LYS A 986 -9.82 10.92 -0.26
C LYS A 986 -10.43 9.60 -0.76
N LYS A 987 -10.32 8.50 0.01
CA LYS A 987 -10.76 7.15 -0.42
C LYS A 987 -12.25 6.90 -0.17
N ILE A 988 -12.84 7.61 0.80
CA ILE A 988 -14.25 7.45 1.24
C ILE A 988 -15.21 8.24 0.33
N ILE A 989 -14.84 9.46 -0.06
CA ILE A 989 -15.68 10.37 -0.87
C ILE A 989 -15.97 9.78 -2.27
N TRP A 990 -14.99 9.16 -2.91
CA TRP A 990 -15.14 8.64 -4.28
C TRP A 990 -16.09 7.45 -4.38
N GLN A 991 -16.31 6.74 -3.27
CA GLN A 991 -17.17 5.55 -3.23
C GLN A 991 -18.62 5.88 -2.85
N LEU A 992 -18.87 6.99 -2.15
CA LEU A 992 -20.21 7.52 -1.87
C LEU A 992 -20.86 8.12 -3.14
N ILE A 993 -20.05 8.66 -4.05
CA ILE A 993 -20.51 9.30 -5.30
C ILE A 993 -21.16 8.30 -6.26
N LEU A 994 -20.61 7.09 -6.42
CA LEU A 994 -21.11 6.09 -7.37
C LEU A 994 -22.57 5.65 -7.14
N ARG A 995 -23.00 5.56 -5.88
CA ARG A 995 -24.32 4.99 -5.52
C ARG A 995 -25.41 6.05 -5.48
N ARG A 996 -25.09 7.28 -5.05
CA ARG A 996 -25.96 8.45 -5.26
C ARG A 996 -26.24 8.63 -6.75
N PHE A 997 -25.21 8.45 -7.59
CA PHE A 997 -25.34 8.54 -9.05
C PHE A 997 -26.34 7.55 -9.65
N GLN A 998 -26.45 6.30 -9.17
CA GLN A 998 -27.37 5.29 -9.73
C GLN A 998 -28.85 5.64 -9.53
N HIS A 999 -29.24 6.04 -8.31
CA HIS A 999 -30.61 6.43 -8.01
C HIS A 999 -30.96 7.79 -8.63
N THR A 1000 -30.03 8.76 -8.62
CA THR A 1000 -30.25 10.05 -9.29
C THR A 1000 -30.35 9.88 -10.80
N PHE A 1001 -29.56 9.00 -11.42
CA PHE A 1001 -29.58 8.75 -12.86
C PHE A 1001 -30.87 8.07 -13.33
N ALA A 1002 -31.39 7.11 -12.56
CA ALA A 1002 -32.69 6.47 -12.84
C ALA A 1002 -33.88 7.44 -12.66
N LEU A 1003 -33.76 8.43 -11.78
CA LEU A 1003 -34.76 9.48 -11.59
C LEU A 1003 -34.68 10.56 -12.69
N VAL A 1004 -33.47 10.99 -13.05
CA VAL A 1004 -33.22 11.95 -14.13
C VAL A 1004 -33.71 11.43 -15.48
N SER A 1005 -33.57 10.13 -15.76
CA SER A 1005 -34.08 9.53 -17.00
C SER A 1005 -35.61 9.52 -17.09
N LEU A 1006 -36.31 9.42 -15.96
CA LEU A 1006 -37.77 9.55 -15.91
C LEU A 1006 -38.19 11.01 -16.17
N ILE A 1007 -37.48 11.98 -15.59
CA ILE A 1007 -37.72 13.41 -15.81
C ILE A 1007 -37.48 13.79 -17.28
N LEU A 1008 -36.37 13.33 -17.87
CA LEU A 1008 -36.06 13.57 -19.29
C LEU A 1008 -37.07 12.92 -20.24
N ALA A 1009 -37.60 11.75 -19.89
CA ALA A 1009 -38.67 11.11 -20.66
C ALA A 1009 -39.97 11.92 -20.63
N VAL A 1010 -40.33 12.52 -19.48
CA VAL A 1010 -41.48 13.44 -19.37
C VAL A 1010 -41.26 14.69 -20.22
N VAL A 1011 -40.08 15.31 -20.14
CA VAL A 1011 -39.73 16.49 -20.96
C VAL A 1011 -39.76 16.15 -22.45
N PHE A 1012 -39.31 14.95 -22.85
CA PHE A 1012 -39.37 14.49 -24.24
C PHE A 1012 -40.81 14.33 -24.74
N VAL A 1013 -41.72 13.78 -23.92
CA VAL A 1013 -43.16 13.71 -24.25
C VAL A 1013 -43.77 15.11 -24.38
N LEU A 1014 -43.36 16.07 -23.55
CA LEU A 1014 -43.83 17.46 -23.63
C LEU A 1014 -43.36 18.18 -24.91
N ILE A 1015 -42.13 17.91 -25.38
CA ILE A 1015 -41.57 18.52 -26.60
C ILE A 1015 -42.11 17.81 -27.86
N THR A 1016 -42.37 16.50 -27.78
CA THR A 1016 -42.83 15.66 -28.90
C THR A 1016 -44.06 14.82 -28.52
N PRO A 1017 -45.24 15.45 -28.36
CA PRO A 1017 -46.46 14.77 -27.94
C PRO A 1017 -46.94 13.78 -29.01
N GLY A 1018 -47.24 12.55 -28.59
CA GLY A 1018 -47.73 11.49 -29.47
C GLY A 1018 -48.17 10.24 -28.71
N LEU A 1019 -49.15 9.51 -29.24
CA LEU A 1019 -49.73 8.33 -28.59
C LEU A 1019 -48.67 7.28 -28.21
N LEU A 1020 -47.67 7.07 -29.07
CA LEU A 1020 -46.58 6.13 -28.83
C LEU A 1020 -45.64 6.60 -27.70
N THR A 1021 -45.30 7.89 -27.62
CA THR A 1021 -44.40 8.44 -26.59
C THR A 1021 -45.08 8.48 -25.22
N GLU A 1022 -46.40 8.70 -25.18
CA GLU A 1022 -47.22 8.59 -23.95
C GLU A 1022 -47.32 7.16 -23.43
N ILE A 1023 -47.56 6.17 -24.31
CA ILE A 1023 -47.57 4.74 -23.94
C ILE A 1023 -46.21 4.31 -23.39
N LEU A 1024 -45.11 4.74 -24.04
CA LEU A 1024 -43.76 4.42 -23.59
C LEU A 1024 -43.42 5.05 -22.23
N LEU A 1025 -43.92 6.25 -21.94
CA LEU A 1025 -43.80 6.87 -20.61
C LEU A 1025 -44.53 6.04 -19.54
N GLY A 1026 -45.73 5.54 -19.86
CA GLY A 1026 -46.45 4.61 -18.99
C GLY A 1026 -45.64 3.34 -18.69
N VAL A 1027 -45.05 2.73 -19.72
CA VAL A 1027 -44.16 1.55 -19.56
C VAL A 1027 -42.94 1.88 -18.71
N GLN A 1028 -42.33 3.06 -18.91
CA GLN A 1028 -41.14 3.49 -18.16
C GLN A 1028 -41.45 3.74 -16.67
N VAL A 1029 -42.64 4.26 -16.33
CA VAL A 1029 -43.08 4.39 -14.92
C VAL A 1029 -43.30 3.02 -14.28
N ILE A 1030 -43.91 2.07 -15.00
CA ILE A 1030 -44.12 0.69 -14.52
C ILE A 1030 -42.79 -0.01 -14.27
N PHE A 1031 -41.84 0.10 -15.20
CA PHE A 1031 -40.51 -0.47 -15.03
C PHE A 1031 -39.74 0.19 -13.88
N TYR A 1032 -39.86 1.51 -13.68
CA TYR A 1032 -39.23 2.19 -12.54
C TYR A 1032 -39.74 1.61 -11.22
N GLY A 1033 -41.07 1.46 -11.07
CA GLY A 1033 -41.68 0.84 -9.91
C GLY A 1033 -41.27 -0.62 -9.71
N LEU A 1034 -41.20 -1.40 -10.80
CA LEU A 1034 -40.74 -2.79 -10.77
C LEU A 1034 -39.27 -2.90 -10.32
N PHE A 1035 -38.36 -2.11 -10.90
CA PHE A 1035 -36.94 -2.13 -10.58
C PHE A 1035 -36.64 -1.55 -9.20
N LEU A 1036 -37.40 -0.56 -8.73
CA LEU A 1036 -37.35 -0.13 -7.32
C LEU A 1036 -37.73 -1.26 -6.38
N ARG A 1037 -38.83 -1.99 -6.67
CA ARG A 1037 -39.25 -3.14 -5.86
C ARG A 1037 -38.22 -4.27 -5.88
N LEU A 1038 -37.60 -4.52 -7.04
CA LEU A 1038 -36.54 -5.52 -7.20
C LEU A 1038 -35.20 -5.07 -6.60
N ALA A 1039 -34.95 -3.77 -6.43
CA ALA A 1039 -33.73 -3.26 -5.81
C ALA A 1039 -33.69 -3.53 -4.30
N TYR A 1040 -34.86 -3.58 -3.62
CA TYR A 1040 -34.94 -3.93 -2.20
C TYR A 1040 -34.76 -5.45 -1.94
N PRO A 1041 -33.70 -5.90 -1.22
CA PRO A 1041 -33.48 -7.32 -0.95
C PRO A 1041 -34.43 -7.87 0.13
N ARG A 1042 -35.03 -9.06 -0.10
CA ARG A 1042 -35.86 -9.77 0.89
C ARG A 1042 -35.01 -10.47 1.97
N ARG A 1043 -35.56 -10.63 3.19
CA ARG A 1043 -34.94 -11.38 4.31
C ARG A 1043 -35.14 -12.90 4.14
N PRO A 1044 -34.08 -13.74 4.20
CA PRO A 1044 -34.21 -15.20 4.13
C PRO A 1044 -34.75 -15.81 5.44
N LYS A 1045 -35.43 -16.97 5.37
CA LYS A 1045 -35.85 -17.77 6.54
C LYS A 1045 -34.60 -18.34 7.23
N SER A 1046 -34.47 -18.14 8.54
CA SER A 1046 -33.26 -18.46 9.31
C SER A 1046 -33.50 -19.32 10.57
N TRP A 1047 -34.64 -20.02 10.66
CA TRP A 1047 -34.99 -20.84 11.82
C TRP A 1047 -35.69 -22.15 11.42
N GLY A 1048 -35.45 -23.20 12.21
CA GLY A 1048 -36.15 -24.50 12.15
C GLY A 1048 -37.24 -24.59 13.22
N ILE A 1049 -38.14 -25.56 13.11
CA ILE A 1049 -39.29 -25.77 14.01
C ILE A 1049 -39.31 -27.22 14.52
N VAL A 1050 -39.34 -27.39 15.83
CA VAL A 1050 -39.66 -28.64 16.51
C VAL A 1050 -41.15 -28.68 16.79
N TYR A 1051 -41.83 -29.74 16.37
CA TYR A 1051 -43.28 -29.90 16.52
C TYR A 1051 -43.65 -31.32 16.92
N ASN A 1052 -44.87 -31.52 17.42
CA ASN A 1052 -45.39 -32.85 17.72
C ASN A 1052 -45.80 -33.54 16.41
N GLU A 1053 -45.25 -34.72 16.15
CA GLU A 1053 -45.41 -35.40 14.87
C GLU A 1053 -46.88 -35.76 14.55
N GLN A 1054 -47.69 -36.03 15.59
CA GLN A 1054 -49.10 -36.45 15.47
C GLN A 1054 -50.05 -35.28 15.17
N ASN A 1055 -49.93 -34.16 15.88
CA ASN A 1055 -50.87 -33.03 15.75
C ASN A 1055 -50.28 -31.78 15.06
N LYS A 1056 -48.99 -31.83 14.68
CA LYS A 1056 -48.22 -30.73 14.08
C LYS A 1056 -48.11 -29.46 14.93
N ASN A 1057 -48.51 -29.50 16.20
CA ASN A 1057 -48.37 -28.36 17.10
C ASN A 1057 -46.89 -28.13 17.44
N PRO A 1058 -46.40 -26.89 17.45
CA PRO A 1058 -45.03 -26.58 17.84
C PRO A 1058 -44.74 -26.98 19.29
N LEU A 1059 -43.55 -27.50 19.54
CA LEU A 1059 -43.10 -27.96 20.85
C LEU A 1059 -42.18 -26.93 21.50
N GLU A 1060 -42.73 -26.21 22.48
CA GLU A 1060 -41.95 -25.26 23.28
C GLU A 1060 -41.00 -25.96 24.25
N ARG A 1061 -39.89 -25.28 24.60
CA ARG A 1061 -38.91 -25.76 25.58
C ARG A 1061 -38.39 -27.18 25.27
N ALA A 1062 -38.24 -27.50 23.99
CA ALA A 1062 -37.52 -28.68 23.52
C ALA A 1062 -36.02 -28.34 23.48
N VAL A 1063 -35.19 -29.27 23.93
CA VAL A 1063 -33.74 -29.11 23.92
C VAL A 1063 -33.23 -29.59 22.57
N VAL A 1064 -32.56 -28.70 21.85
CA VAL A 1064 -31.96 -28.98 20.55
C VAL A 1064 -30.45 -28.88 20.69
N ARG A 1065 -29.72 -29.88 20.21
CA ARG A 1065 -28.26 -29.94 20.26
C ARG A 1065 -27.70 -30.20 18.87
N ILE A 1066 -26.68 -29.46 18.47
CA ILE A 1066 -25.99 -29.68 17.19
C ILE A 1066 -24.62 -30.31 17.43
N PHE A 1067 -24.33 -31.36 16.65
CA PHE A 1067 -23.10 -32.12 16.73
C PHE A 1067 -22.34 -32.04 15.41
N ASP A 1068 -21.02 -31.88 15.51
CA ASP A 1068 -20.10 -32.12 14.41
C ASP A 1068 -20.02 -33.63 14.14
N MET A 1069 -20.31 -34.06 12.92
CA MET A 1069 -20.37 -35.48 12.56
C MET A 1069 -18.98 -36.13 12.50
N GLN A 1070 -17.93 -35.36 12.17
CA GLN A 1070 -16.58 -35.90 12.00
C GLN A 1070 -15.96 -36.30 13.34
N TYR A 1071 -16.25 -35.54 14.41
CA TYR A 1071 -15.68 -35.75 15.74
C TYR A 1071 -16.71 -36.10 16.81
N ASN A 1072 -17.99 -36.24 16.42
CA ASN A 1072 -19.13 -36.37 17.33
C ASN A 1072 -19.15 -35.33 18.46
N LYS A 1073 -18.67 -34.12 18.16
CA LYS A 1073 -18.45 -33.06 19.14
C LYS A 1073 -19.70 -32.22 19.28
N LEU A 1074 -20.21 -32.07 20.50
CA LEU A 1074 -21.29 -31.12 20.80
C LEU A 1074 -20.78 -29.69 20.59
N LEU A 1075 -21.44 -28.93 19.71
CA LEU A 1075 -21.05 -27.55 19.43
C LEU A 1075 -21.90 -26.55 20.22
N GLU A 1076 -23.22 -26.70 20.17
CA GLU A 1076 -24.16 -25.77 20.82
C GLU A 1076 -25.42 -26.50 21.27
N THR A 1077 -26.02 -26.04 22.38
CA THR A 1077 -27.33 -26.46 22.86
C THR A 1077 -28.25 -25.24 22.91
N GLN A 1078 -29.43 -25.34 22.30
CA GLN A 1078 -30.48 -24.31 22.37
C GLN A 1078 -31.79 -24.90 22.87
N ILE A 1079 -32.62 -24.04 23.45
CA ILE A 1079 -33.97 -24.40 23.89
C ILE A 1079 -34.94 -23.72 22.94
N THR A 1080 -35.93 -24.46 22.44
CA THR A 1080 -36.93 -23.90 21.54
C THR A 1080 -37.83 -22.89 22.24
N ASP A 1081 -38.25 -21.87 21.50
CA ASP A 1081 -39.22 -20.89 21.96
C ASP A 1081 -40.66 -21.44 22.04
N ASN A 1082 -41.63 -20.61 22.41
CA ASN A 1082 -43.06 -20.98 22.48
C ASN A 1082 -43.69 -21.46 21.16
N LYS A 1083 -42.98 -21.32 20.04
CA LYS A 1083 -43.37 -21.81 18.71
C LYS A 1083 -42.44 -22.93 18.22
N GLY A 1084 -41.67 -23.54 19.12
CA GLY A 1084 -40.79 -24.66 18.80
C GLY A 1084 -39.57 -24.28 17.97
N ARG A 1085 -39.20 -23.01 17.88
CA ARG A 1085 -38.17 -22.56 16.94
C ARG A 1085 -36.75 -22.57 17.51
N TYR A 1086 -35.77 -22.81 16.64
CA TYR A 1086 -34.35 -22.76 16.97
C TYR A 1086 -33.50 -22.39 15.73
N SER A 1087 -32.24 -22.00 15.93
CA SER A 1087 -31.29 -21.79 14.83
C SER A 1087 -29.82 -21.91 15.27
N PHE A 1088 -29.05 -22.75 14.58
CA PHE A 1088 -27.61 -22.87 14.81
C PHE A 1088 -26.81 -22.23 13.67
N LEU A 1089 -25.81 -21.42 14.01
CA LEU A 1089 -24.88 -20.87 13.04
C LEU A 1089 -23.61 -21.73 13.06
N VAL A 1090 -23.26 -22.37 11.94
CA VAL A 1090 -22.14 -23.32 11.90
C VAL A 1090 -21.28 -23.17 10.65
N GLY A 1091 -20.00 -23.55 10.79
CA GLY A 1091 -18.98 -23.57 9.74
C GLY A 1091 -19.22 -24.58 8.62
N ARG A 1092 -18.34 -24.63 7.62
CA ARG A 1092 -18.32 -25.73 6.63
C ARG A 1092 -17.91 -27.04 7.30
N ASN A 1093 -18.88 -27.88 7.64
CA ASN A 1093 -18.66 -29.28 8.00
C ASN A 1093 -19.95 -30.10 7.81
N LYS A 1094 -19.92 -31.39 8.17
CA LYS A 1094 -21.12 -32.24 8.27
C LYS A 1094 -21.65 -32.19 9.70
N TYR A 1095 -22.95 -31.95 9.84
CA TYR A 1095 -23.60 -31.87 11.14
C TYR A 1095 -24.83 -32.76 11.21
N TYR A 1096 -25.22 -33.11 12.43
CA TYR A 1096 -26.56 -33.61 12.71
C TYR A 1096 -27.11 -32.90 13.96
N VAL A 1097 -28.44 -32.86 14.07
CA VAL A 1097 -29.14 -32.19 15.16
C VAL A 1097 -29.92 -33.22 15.97
N LEU A 1098 -29.74 -33.21 17.29
CA LEU A 1098 -30.46 -34.05 18.24
C LEU A 1098 -31.55 -33.22 18.92
N PHE A 1099 -32.77 -33.73 18.92
CA PHE A 1099 -33.96 -33.11 19.50
C PHE A 1099 -34.45 -33.94 20.69
N GLU A 1100 -34.64 -33.29 21.84
CA GLU A 1100 -35.11 -33.93 23.08
C GLU A 1100 -36.22 -33.11 23.74
N LYS A 1101 -37.28 -33.78 24.20
CA LYS A 1101 -38.34 -33.16 24.99
C LYS A 1101 -38.90 -34.19 25.97
N LEU A 1102 -39.11 -33.79 27.23
CA LEU A 1102 -39.70 -34.66 28.25
C LEU A 1102 -41.10 -35.14 27.79
N GLY A 1103 -41.33 -36.46 27.83
CA GLY A 1103 -42.56 -37.10 27.33
C GLY A 1103 -42.59 -37.38 25.82
N PHE A 1104 -41.48 -37.15 25.11
CA PHE A 1104 -41.31 -37.43 23.69
C PHE A 1104 -40.04 -38.24 23.43
N ASP A 1105 -40.06 -39.06 22.40
CA ASP A 1105 -38.88 -39.79 21.95
C ASP A 1105 -37.81 -38.83 21.43
N LYS A 1106 -36.55 -39.14 21.74
CA LYS A 1106 -35.40 -38.42 21.18
C LYS A 1106 -35.33 -38.68 19.68
N LYS A 1107 -35.06 -37.64 18.89
CA LYS A 1107 -34.95 -37.75 17.43
C LYS A 1107 -33.66 -37.10 16.94
N GLN A 1108 -32.97 -37.78 16.04
CA GLN A 1108 -31.81 -37.25 15.34
C GLN A 1108 -32.22 -36.83 13.92
N SER A 1109 -31.71 -35.70 13.44
CA SER A 1109 -31.90 -35.25 12.06
C SER A 1109 -31.09 -36.10 11.07
N GLU A 1110 -31.46 -36.04 9.80
CA GLU A 1110 -30.57 -36.42 8.72
C GLU A 1110 -29.30 -35.55 8.72
N THR A 1111 -28.23 -36.07 8.11
CA THR A 1111 -26.95 -35.36 7.99
C THR A 1111 -27.12 -34.11 7.14
N VAL A 1112 -26.73 -32.98 7.71
CA VAL A 1112 -26.65 -31.69 7.00
C VAL A 1112 -25.21 -31.50 6.52
N ASP A 1113 -24.98 -31.72 5.22
CA ASP A 1113 -23.66 -31.57 4.60
C ASP A 1113 -23.43 -30.13 4.12
N LEU A 1114 -22.48 -29.45 4.74
CA LEU A 1114 -22.07 -28.08 4.38
C LEU A 1114 -20.62 -28.00 3.91
N GLN A 1115 -19.94 -29.12 3.61
CA GLN A 1115 -18.53 -29.12 3.22
C GLN A 1115 -18.28 -28.34 1.91
N ASN A 1116 -19.17 -28.51 0.94
CA ASN A 1116 -19.11 -27.84 -0.38
C ASN A 1116 -20.04 -26.62 -0.49
N TYR A 1117 -20.49 -26.07 0.65
CA TYR A 1117 -21.38 -24.93 0.63
C TYR A 1117 -20.67 -23.68 0.09
N LYS A 1118 -21.32 -22.96 -0.83
CA LYS A 1118 -20.73 -21.80 -1.53
C LYS A 1118 -20.26 -20.71 -0.56
N GLU A 1119 -20.99 -20.50 0.52
CA GLU A 1119 -20.61 -19.55 1.58
C GLU A 1119 -19.77 -20.26 2.66
N PRO A 1120 -18.93 -19.54 3.42
CA PRO A 1120 -18.09 -20.13 4.46
C PRO A 1120 -18.85 -20.75 5.63
N SER A 1121 -20.15 -20.45 5.76
CA SER A 1121 -21.03 -20.97 6.81
C SER A 1121 -22.50 -20.88 6.41
N ALA A 1122 -23.33 -21.61 7.16
CA ALA A 1122 -24.76 -21.63 6.97
C ALA A 1122 -25.49 -21.69 8.32
N ILE A 1123 -26.76 -21.34 8.30
CA ILE A 1123 -27.66 -21.58 9.42
C ILE A 1123 -28.27 -22.96 9.25
N VAL A 1124 -28.10 -23.82 10.25
CA VAL A 1124 -28.77 -25.12 10.33
C VAL A 1124 -30.10 -24.93 11.04
N ALA A 1125 -31.18 -25.17 10.29
CA ALA A 1125 -32.57 -24.87 10.64
C ALA A 1125 -33.48 -26.00 10.11
N VAL A 1126 -33.31 -27.20 10.64
CA VAL A 1126 -34.06 -28.39 10.21
C VAL A 1126 -35.39 -28.47 10.96
N ASP A 1127 -36.50 -28.63 10.24
CA ASP A 1127 -37.79 -28.84 10.89
C ASP A 1127 -37.90 -30.30 11.37
N ALA A 1128 -38.33 -30.55 12.62
CA ALA A 1128 -38.34 -31.89 13.21
C ALA A 1128 -39.62 -32.18 14.02
N GLY A 1129 -40.31 -33.27 13.66
CA GLY A 1129 -41.45 -33.79 14.42
C GLY A 1129 -41.01 -34.77 15.50
N LEU A 1130 -41.43 -34.63 16.76
CA LEU A 1130 -41.18 -35.60 17.84
C LEU A 1130 -42.43 -36.43 18.14
N ARG A 1131 -42.26 -37.73 18.41
CA ARG A 1131 -43.36 -38.65 18.78
C ARG A 1131 -43.53 -38.70 20.31
N PRO A 1132 -44.75 -38.61 20.85
CA PRO A 1132 -44.98 -38.81 22.29
C PRO A 1132 -44.62 -40.23 22.73
N GLN A 1133 -44.06 -40.39 23.92
CA GLN A 1133 -43.79 -41.70 24.51
C GLN A 1133 -45.08 -42.35 25.03
N GLU A 1134 -45.35 -43.60 24.66
CA GLU A 1134 -46.50 -44.35 25.17
C GLU A 1134 -46.23 -44.83 26.61
N GLY A 1135 -46.75 -44.10 27.60
CA GLY A 1135 -46.85 -44.56 28.99
C GLY A 1135 -46.94 -43.44 30.04
N GLU A 1136 -48.02 -43.48 30.83
CA GLU A 1136 -48.32 -42.69 32.04
C GLU A 1136 -48.95 -41.29 31.90
N ALA A 1137 -50.24 -41.27 31.52
CA ALA A 1137 -51.30 -40.56 32.27
C ALA A 1137 -52.68 -41.00 31.77
N GLY A 1138 -53.03 -42.27 31.97
CA GLY A 1138 -54.43 -42.67 32.07
C GLY A 1138 -54.95 -42.31 33.45
N ASN A 1139 -55.63 -41.16 33.61
CA ASN A 1139 -56.80 -41.09 34.49
C ASN A 1139 -57.61 -39.79 34.34
N LYS A 1140 -58.93 -39.93 34.51
CA LYS A 1140 -60.00 -38.90 34.47
C LYS A 1140 -60.54 -38.49 33.09
N LYS A 1141 -61.26 -39.43 32.47
CA LYS A 1141 -62.61 -39.14 31.94
C LYS A 1141 -63.64 -39.35 33.06
N ILE A 1142 -64.82 -38.73 32.93
CA ILE A 1142 -65.99 -38.64 33.87
C ILE A 1142 -65.87 -37.37 34.75
N LYS A 1143 -66.73 -36.34 34.67
CA LYS A 1143 -68.20 -36.30 34.56
C LYS A 1143 -68.69 -34.92 34.06
N LYS A 1144 -69.84 -34.95 33.37
CA LYS A 1144 -70.77 -33.85 33.02
C LYS A 1144 -70.92 -32.78 34.12
N MET A 1145 -70.85 -31.49 33.78
CA MET A 1145 -71.96 -30.53 33.62
C MET A 1145 -71.39 -29.15 33.29
#